data_AF-B7FZM2-F1
#
_entry.id   AF-B7FZM2-F1
#
_cell.length_a   1.000
_cell.length_b   1.000
_cell.length_c   1.000
_cell.angle_alpha   90.00
_cell.angle_beta   90.00
_cell.angle_gamma   90.00
#
_symmetry.space_group_name_H-M   'P 1'
#
loop_
_entity.id
_entity.type
_entity.pdbx_description
1 polymer ?
#
loop_
_entity_poly.entity_id
_entity_poly.type
_entity_poly.pdbx_seq_one_letter_code
_entity_poly.pdbx_strand_id
1 'polypeptide(L)'
;MVPRIPIILVFAGWLGVLSTTAQRLTSFTLINAQTNQPIGLIEDNDLIDVQAVGASALSLRANINNNTTSVGSVRFFINGETSAVENVVPYALGGDTDGNYNAVPALVTPGSVMVRATLWSGPDGTGDQLQSVTLTLQVFVAGNADVPTLSPNTVAASTGGDVGRYPASPEGTVSGVRQVWHKVTLGFVGPNASETATPNPFTDYRLDVTFTSLDSPQSFTVPGYYAADGNAANTGASSGAVWLVHFAPDLDGNWAWEANFTTGTLVAQYGDGSSAGFFDGASGNFSVATSNKKGRDFRARGRLQYVGEHHLKFPNGEWFLKAGADSPENFLAYEDFDNTPNQGGRRKSWAPHTQDYTEGDPTWAGGKGKGMIGGTYREKIEMKRYGVYVEHAIPNSSRLLLRHQALNYLANKGMNAFSFLPMNIEGDDKNVFPYVSDAAGEDRMRIDVSKTAQWEVVFEHADHLGLFLHFKTQETENDRLLDNGSLGDERRLYYRELVARFGHHLALNWNLGEENRNTDMQRKAYTDYFKEIDPYQHPVVVHTFPRQKEAIYADLLGYSTFDGASLQSSPQLVFNDTLEWRTRSAAAGRKWVVANDEQGDAQTGVAPDDVDPTHDGIRENVLWGNLMAGGAGVEYYFGYRYANSDLTCEDWRSRDAMWDLSRYALEFFQNNTIEFWKMSNANDRVSNGWCLAHEDGTMMVVYLIDGGTASIDLAGSTGTTYTSKWFNPRTGGALQDGSVRSLNVGGTQSLGNAPDGAPGDWVVLITLDAAFVTPAPVNQPTSSPVVFPTQNSTQPPVVNASSVPTVSPISESVPSAAPVAAPIRAPTTATPILAPTNLPTALPSSSATTQSLRPTTLTSSAFSATKKLHPIFYLAMLFLSW
;
A
#
# COMPACT_ATOMS: atom_id res chain seq x y z
N MET A 1 -74.60 -25.73 -3.70
CA MET A 1 -74.18 -25.52 -5.11
C MET A 1 -74.09 -24.02 -5.37
N VAL A 2 -73.20 -23.59 -6.28
CA VAL A 2 -72.93 -22.19 -6.72
C VAL A 2 -71.82 -21.49 -5.87
N PRO A 3 -70.85 -20.74 -6.46
CA PRO A 3 -69.50 -21.23 -6.72
C PRO A 3 -68.39 -20.37 -6.08
N ARG A 4 -67.13 -20.82 -6.22
CA ARG A 4 -65.92 -20.11 -5.81
C ARG A 4 -65.57 -18.98 -6.79
N ILE A 5 -65.34 -17.77 -6.27
CA ILE A 5 -64.63 -16.66 -6.92
C ILE A 5 -63.48 -16.27 -5.97
N PRO A 6 -62.21 -16.28 -6.41
CA PRO A 6 -61.09 -15.90 -5.55
C PRO A 6 -60.92 -14.38 -5.48
N ILE A 7 -60.64 -13.91 -4.27
CA ILE A 7 -60.32 -12.53 -3.92
C ILE A 7 -58.96 -12.17 -4.52
N ILE A 8 -58.93 -11.08 -5.29
CA ILE A 8 -57.71 -10.44 -5.80
C ILE A 8 -57.07 -9.65 -4.63
N LEU A 9 -55.90 -10.09 -4.18
CA LEU A 9 -54.98 -9.33 -3.36
C LEU A 9 -53.91 -8.73 -4.28
N VAL A 10 -53.93 -7.41 -4.45
CA VAL A 10 -52.89 -6.67 -5.16
C VAL A 10 -51.69 -6.52 -4.23
N PHE A 11 -50.68 -7.38 -4.41
CA PHE A 11 -49.33 -7.15 -3.91
C PHE A 11 -48.54 -6.39 -4.98
N ALA A 12 -48.29 -5.11 -4.75
CA ALA A 12 -47.24 -4.38 -5.45
C ALA A 12 -45.89 -4.73 -4.79
N GLY A 13 -45.34 -5.89 -5.14
CA GLY A 13 -43.98 -6.28 -4.79
C GLY A 13 -43.02 -5.79 -5.86
N TRP A 14 -42.30 -4.70 -5.59
CA TRP A 14 -41.00 -4.43 -6.21
C TRP A 14 -39.97 -5.32 -5.51
N LEU A 15 -39.81 -6.56 -5.98
CA LEU A 15 -38.58 -7.32 -5.74
C LEU A 15 -37.60 -6.98 -6.88
N GLY A 16 -36.76 -5.97 -6.64
CA GLY A 16 -35.49 -5.87 -7.35
C GLY A 16 -34.57 -6.95 -6.80
N VAL A 17 -34.54 -8.11 -7.44
CA VAL A 17 -33.48 -9.09 -7.20
C VAL A 17 -32.20 -8.48 -7.78
N LEU A 18 -31.35 -7.91 -6.92
CA LEU A 18 -29.95 -7.69 -7.26
C LEU A 18 -29.29 -9.07 -7.36
N SER A 19 -29.36 -9.67 -8.54
CA SER A 19 -28.52 -10.81 -8.89
C SER A 19 -27.11 -10.28 -9.08
N THR A 20 -26.26 -10.46 -8.09
CA THR A 20 -24.81 -10.36 -8.27
C THR A 20 -24.39 -11.56 -9.13
N THR A 21 -24.33 -11.38 -10.44
CA THR A 21 -23.77 -12.40 -11.33
C THR A 21 -22.29 -12.55 -10.99
N ALA A 22 -21.94 -13.61 -10.26
CA ALA A 22 -20.56 -14.05 -10.15
C ALA A 22 -19.96 -14.19 -11.57
N GLN A 23 -18.74 -13.68 -11.77
CA GLN A 23 -18.04 -13.78 -13.04
C GLN A 23 -17.77 -15.27 -13.34
N ARG A 24 -18.43 -15.82 -14.38
CA ARG A 24 -18.38 -17.24 -14.75
C ARG A 24 -17.33 -17.49 -15.83
N LEU A 25 -17.25 -16.64 -16.85
CA LEU A 25 -16.15 -16.58 -17.79
C LEU A 25 -14.97 -15.86 -17.10
N THR A 26 -13.92 -16.60 -16.81
CA THR A 26 -12.76 -16.12 -16.04
C THR A 26 -11.68 -15.52 -16.91
N SER A 27 -11.45 -16.06 -18.11
CA SER A 27 -10.45 -15.55 -19.06
C SER A 27 -10.63 -16.16 -20.45
N PHE A 28 -9.88 -15.67 -21.44
CA PHE A 28 -9.68 -16.34 -22.72
C PHE A 28 -8.23 -16.84 -22.83
N THR A 29 -8.02 -17.96 -23.51
CA THR A 29 -6.69 -18.48 -23.86
C THR A 29 -6.55 -18.51 -25.37
N LEU A 30 -5.48 -17.91 -25.90
CA LEU A 30 -5.08 -18.05 -27.29
C LEU A 30 -4.49 -19.45 -27.50
N ILE A 31 -4.99 -20.16 -28.52
CA ILE A 31 -4.61 -21.54 -28.82
C ILE A 31 -3.91 -21.58 -30.18
N ASN A 32 -2.78 -22.30 -30.24
CA ASN A 32 -2.21 -22.70 -31.51
C ASN A 32 -3.04 -23.85 -32.08
N ALA A 33 -3.88 -23.57 -33.08
CA ALA A 33 -4.78 -24.55 -33.67
C ALA A 33 -4.06 -25.60 -34.54
N GLN A 34 -2.76 -25.45 -34.78
CA GLN A 34 -1.94 -26.46 -35.48
C GLN A 34 -1.41 -27.53 -34.54
N THR A 35 -1.11 -27.15 -33.29
CA THR A 35 -0.51 -28.04 -32.28
C THR A 35 -1.48 -28.37 -31.14
N ASN A 36 -2.63 -27.71 -31.08
CA ASN A 36 -3.63 -27.79 -30.02
C ASN A 36 -3.09 -27.42 -28.62
N GLN A 37 -1.99 -26.66 -28.59
CA GLN A 37 -1.38 -26.19 -27.35
C GLN A 37 -1.81 -24.74 -27.04
N PRO A 38 -2.00 -24.41 -25.75
CA PRO A 38 -2.20 -23.02 -25.34
C PRO A 38 -0.94 -22.20 -25.60
N ILE A 39 -1.13 -20.97 -26.08
CA ILE A 39 -0.08 -19.97 -26.25
C ILE A 39 0.01 -19.10 -24.99
N GLY A 40 -1.13 -18.61 -24.51
CA GLY A 40 -1.21 -17.73 -23.36
C GLY A 40 -2.62 -17.17 -23.14
N LEU A 41 -2.84 -16.47 -22.04
CA LEU A 41 -4.07 -15.72 -21.83
C LEU A 41 -4.15 -14.54 -22.79
N ILE A 42 -5.36 -14.13 -23.14
CA ILE A 42 -5.61 -12.95 -23.96
C ILE A 42 -6.73 -12.11 -23.35
N GLU A 43 -6.54 -10.80 -23.34
CA GLU A 43 -7.43 -9.79 -22.78
C GLU A 43 -7.94 -8.82 -23.86
N ASP A 44 -8.85 -7.93 -23.46
CA ASP A 44 -9.41 -6.93 -24.37
C ASP A 44 -8.33 -5.91 -24.76
N ASN A 45 -8.23 -5.63 -26.05
CA ASN A 45 -7.22 -4.77 -26.71
C ASN A 45 -5.83 -5.37 -26.87
N ASP A 46 -5.67 -6.67 -26.64
CA ASP A 46 -4.40 -7.35 -26.89
C ASP A 46 -4.01 -7.36 -28.38
N LEU A 47 -2.71 -7.28 -28.60
CA LEU A 47 -2.10 -7.33 -29.92
C LEU A 47 -1.62 -8.76 -30.23
N ILE A 48 -2.04 -9.31 -31.38
CA ILE A 48 -1.56 -10.60 -31.89
C ILE A 48 -0.58 -10.35 -33.03
N ASP A 49 0.72 -10.51 -32.74
CA ASP A 49 1.75 -10.59 -33.77
C ASP A 49 1.82 -12.02 -34.32
N VAL A 50 1.29 -12.22 -35.52
CA VAL A 50 1.20 -13.54 -36.16
C VAL A 50 2.60 -14.13 -36.41
N GLN A 51 3.63 -13.30 -36.64
CA GLN A 51 5.00 -13.79 -36.80
C GLN A 51 5.64 -14.16 -35.46
N ALA A 52 5.49 -13.33 -34.43
CA ALA A 52 6.09 -13.61 -33.13
C ALA A 52 5.46 -14.84 -32.45
N VAL A 53 4.15 -15.04 -32.63
CA VAL A 53 3.43 -16.23 -32.13
C VAL A 53 3.87 -17.50 -32.86
N GLY A 54 4.43 -17.40 -34.07
CA GLY A 54 4.98 -18.54 -34.81
C GLY A 54 3.93 -19.57 -35.25
N ALA A 55 2.65 -19.20 -35.30
CA ALA A 55 1.55 -20.06 -35.68
C ALA A 55 0.79 -19.51 -36.90
N SER A 56 0.49 -20.37 -37.87
CA SER A 56 -0.31 -19.99 -39.05
C SER A 56 -1.79 -20.39 -38.93
N ALA A 57 -2.19 -20.97 -37.79
CA ALA A 57 -3.59 -21.17 -37.43
C ALA A 57 -3.78 -20.94 -35.92
N LEU A 58 -4.73 -20.09 -35.56
CA LEU A 58 -5.05 -19.72 -34.19
C LEU A 58 -6.53 -19.96 -33.87
N SER A 59 -6.83 -20.22 -32.60
CA SER A 59 -8.19 -20.28 -32.05
C SER A 59 -8.22 -19.63 -30.66
N LEU A 60 -9.40 -19.47 -30.06
CA LEU A 60 -9.58 -18.93 -28.72
C LEU A 60 -10.41 -19.88 -27.87
N ARG A 61 -9.98 -20.15 -26.65
CA ARG A 61 -10.77 -20.92 -25.67
C ARG A 61 -11.33 -19.99 -24.60
N ALA A 62 -12.62 -20.07 -24.35
CA ALA A 62 -13.27 -19.44 -23.20
C ALA A 62 -13.06 -20.31 -21.94
N ASN A 63 -12.39 -19.76 -20.93
CA ASN A 63 -12.18 -20.44 -19.64
C ASN A 63 -13.35 -20.10 -18.71
N ILE A 64 -14.00 -21.13 -18.17
CA ILE A 64 -15.23 -20.99 -17.39
C ILE A 64 -15.09 -21.68 -16.04
N ASN A 65 -15.52 -20.97 -14.98
CA ASN A 65 -15.68 -21.49 -13.64
C ASN A 65 -17.10 -22.03 -13.46
N ASN A 66 -17.24 -23.34 -13.24
CA ASN A 66 -18.53 -24.05 -13.17
C ASN A 66 -19.04 -24.30 -11.73
N ASN A 67 -18.53 -23.57 -10.73
CA ASN A 67 -18.72 -23.97 -9.32
C ASN A 67 -20.13 -23.74 -8.72
N THR A 68 -21.08 -23.13 -9.44
CA THR A 68 -22.41 -22.79 -8.86
C THR A 68 -23.61 -22.95 -9.79
N THR A 69 -23.42 -23.08 -11.10
CA THR A 69 -24.49 -23.39 -12.09
C THR A 69 -23.83 -23.88 -13.37
N SER A 70 -24.32 -24.97 -13.96
CA SER A 70 -23.73 -25.52 -15.19
C SER A 70 -23.90 -24.53 -16.35
N VAL A 71 -22.81 -24.09 -16.96
CA VAL A 71 -22.86 -23.48 -18.30
C VAL A 71 -23.16 -24.60 -19.29
N GLY A 72 -24.28 -24.47 -20.01
CA GLY A 72 -24.73 -25.46 -20.98
C GLY A 72 -24.17 -25.22 -22.38
N SER A 73 -23.85 -23.97 -22.72
CA SER A 73 -23.17 -23.63 -23.97
C SER A 73 -22.56 -22.22 -23.98
N VAL A 74 -21.65 -21.98 -24.92
CA VAL A 74 -21.07 -20.65 -25.23
C VAL A 74 -21.33 -20.31 -26.68
N ARG A 75 -22.04 -19.20 -26.93
CA ARG A 75 -22.22 -18.65 -28.28
C ARG A 75 -21.12 -17.63 -28.56
N PHE A 76 -20.33 -17.88 -29.59
CA PHE A 76 -19.29 -16.96 -30.03
C PHE A 76 -19.74 -16.07 -31.19
N PHE A 77 -19.21 -14.85 -31.22
CA PHE A 77 -19.32 -13.92 -32.33
C PHE A 77 -17.93 -13.44 -32.76
N ILE A 78 -17.74 -13.25 -34.06
CA ILE A 78 -16.54 -12.63 -34.64
C ILE A 78 -17.01 -11.44 -35.47
N ASN A 79 -16.52 -10.25 -35.17
CA ASN A 79 -16.88 -8.99 -35.85
C ASN A 79 -18.40 -8.76 -35.91
N GLY A 80 -19.12 -9.17 -34.87
CA GLY A 80 -20.58 -9.06 -34.77
C GLY A 80 -21.36 -10.20 -35.45
N GLU A 81 -20.71 -11.04 -36.26
CA GLU A 81 -21.33 -12.21 -36.89
C GLU A 81 -21.25 -13.43 -35.96
N THR A 82 -22.30 -14.25 -35.93
CA THR A 82 -22.29 -15.47 -35.10
C THR A 82 -21.35 -16.50 -35.71
N SER A 83 -20.42 -17.04 -34.92
CA SER A 83 -19.47 -18.07 -35.37
C SER A 83 -20.05 -19.46 -35.20
N ALA A 84 -20.07 -19.98 -33.96
CA ALA A 84 -20.68 -21.25 -33.60
C ALA A 84 -21.16 -21.21 -32.13
N VAL A 85 -22.05 -22.13 -31.77
CA VAL A 85 -22.42 -22.38 -30.37
C VAL A 85 -21.69 -23.64 -29.92
N GLU A 86 -20.82 -23.50 -28.93
CA GLU A 86 -20.12 -24.62 -28.34
C GLU A 86 -20.86 -25.18 -27.14
N ASN A 87 -21.17 -26.47 -27.21
CA ASN A 87 -21.93 -27.21 -26.20
C ASN A 87 -21.04 -28.04 -25.29
N VAL A 88 -19.78 -28.26 -25.67
CA VAL A 88 -18.87 -29.19 -25.01
C VAL A 88 -17.59 -28.44 -24.62
N VAL A 89 -17.07 -28.77 -23.44
CA VAL A 89 -15.76 -28.26 -22.99
C VAL A 89 -14.66 -29.02 -23.73
N PRO A 90 -13.63 -28.34 -24.29
CA PRO A 90 -13.34 -26.91 -24.17
C PRO A 90 -14.22 -26.01 -25.04
N TYR A 91 -14.73 -24.92 -24.49
CA TYR A 91 -15.52 -23.95 -25.26
C TYR A 91 -14.61 -23.13 -26.18
N ALA A 92 -14.47 -23.57 -27.43
CA ALA A 92 -13.56 -23.02 -28.42
C ALA A 92 -14.25 -22.13 -29.47
N LEU A 93 -13.64 -21.01 -29.82
CA LEU A 93 -14.04 -20.17 -30.94
C LEU A 93 -13.84 -20.92 -32.26
N GLY A 94 -14.92 -21.14 -32.99
CA GLY A 94 -14.91 -21.99 -34.20
C GLY A 94 -14.99 -23.49 -33.89
N GLY A 95 -15.02 -23.88 -32.62
CA GLY A 95 -15.16 -25.25 -32.13
C GLY A 95 -13.90 -26.09 -32.12
N ASP A 96 -14.03 -27.29 -31.58
CA ASP A 96 -13.00 -28.31 -31.59
C ASP A 96 -13.59 -29.72 -31.82
N THR A 97 -12.74 -30.69 -32.14
CA THR A 97 -13.11 -32.11 -32.19
C THR A 97 -12.06 -32.92 -31.45
N ASP A 98 -12.45 -33.52 -30.32
CA ASP A 98 -11.55 -34.29 -29.44
C ASP A 98 -10.29 -33.50 -29.01
N GLY A 99 -10.43 -32.19 -28.76
CA GLY A 99 -9.33 -31.30 -28.41
C GLY A 99 -8.52 -30.79 -29.60
N ASN A 100 -8.95 -31.07 -30.84
CA ASN A 100 -8.39 -30.50 -32.05
C ASN A 100 -9.13 -29.21 -32.42
N TYR A 101 -8.53 -28.06 -32.12
CA TYR A 101 -9.16 -26.74 -32.24
C TYR A 101 -9.25 -26.29 -33.71
N ASN A 102 -10.40 -25.79 -34.12
CA ASN A 102 -10.58 -25.24 -35.46
C ASN A 102 -9.89 -23.89 -35.59
N ALA A 103 -9.20 -23.69 -36.71
CA ALA A 103 -8.55 -22.43 -37.04
C ALA A 103 -9.58 -21.32 -37.29
N VAL A 104 -9.31 -20.13 -36.73
CA VAL A 104 -10.11 -18.93 -36.91
C VAL A 104 -9.33 -17.94 -37.79
N PRO A 105 -9.66 -17.81 -39.09
CA PRO A 105 -8.85 -17.01 -40.04
C PRO A 105 -8.68 -15.55 -39.64
N ALA A 106 -9.68 -14.97 -38.97
CA ALA A 106 -9.60 -13.58 -38.49
C ALA A 106 -8.43 -13.37 -37.52
N LEU A 107 -8.07 -14.37 -36.71
CA LEU A 107 -7.00 -14.25 -35.71
C LEU A 107 -5.58 -14.30 -36.30
N VAL A 108 -5.45 -14.62 -37.58
CA VAL A 108 -4.17 -14.62 -38.31
C VAL A 108 -4.15 -13.62 -39.48
N THR A 109 -5.25 -12.88 -39.68
CA THR A 109 -5.37 -11.87 -40.73
C THR A 109 -5.18 -10.49 -40.11
N PRO A 110 -4.22 -9.67 -40.58
CA PRO A 110 -4.02 -8.33 -40.05
C PRO A 110 -5.31 -7.48 -40.05
N GLY A 111 -5.63 -6.87 -38.91
CA GLY A 111 -6.85 -6.10 -38.71
C GLY A 111 -7.37 -6.17 -37.28
N SER A 112 -8.38 -5.34 -36.99
CA SER A 112 -9.10 -5.41 -35.73
C SER A 112 -10.12 -6.56 -35.78
N VAL A 113 -10.18 -7.37 -34.72
CA VAL A 113 -11.05 -8.53 -34.59
C VAL A 113 -11.80 -8.44 -33.28
N MET A 114 -13.13 -8.31 -33.35
CA MET A 114 -13.99 -8.31 -32.17
C MET A 114 -14.52 -9.72 -31.91
N VAL A 115 -14.17 -10.32 -30.78
CA VAL A 115 -14.65 -11.63 -30.36
C VAL A 115 -15.58 -11.47 -29.16
N ARG A 116 -16.83 -11.92 -29.26
CA ARG A 116 -17.75 -11.95 -28.12
C ARG A 116 -18.09 -13.38 -27.76
N ALA A 117 -18.01 -13.73 -26.47
CA ALA A 117 -18.50 -14.98 -25.92
C ALA A 117 -19.69 -14.73 -25.01
N THR A 118 -20.82 -15.35 -25.31
CA THR A 118 -22.05 -15.28 -24.51
C THR A 118 -22.36 -16.65 -23.94
N LEU A 119 -22.35 -16.77 -22.61
CA LEU A 119 -22.64 -17.99 -21.86
C LEU A 119 -24.15 -18.18 -21.69
N TRP A 120 -24.61 -19.41 -21.86
CA TRP A 120 -26.02 -19.80 -21.71
C TRP A 120 -26.16 -20.99 -20.75
N SER A 121 -27.27 -21.05 -20.00
CA SER A 121 -27.52 -22.15 -19.07
C SER A 121 -27.95 -23.46 -19.73
N GLY A 122 -28.52 -23.41 -20.94
CA GLY A 122 -28.88 -24.57 -21.75
C GLY A 122 -27.94 -24.81 -22.94
N PRO A 123 -28.05 -25.97 -23.61
CA PRO A 123 -27.35 -26.23 -24.86
C PRO A 123 -27.87 -25.34 -25.99
N ASP A 124 -27.12 -25.24 -27.09
CA ASP A 124 -27.45 -24.53 -28.32
C ASP A 124 -27.77 -23.03 -28.13
N GLY A 125 -27.28 -22.46 -27.05
CA GLY A 125 -27.53 -21.08 -26.65
C GLY A 125 -28.99 -20.84 -26.28
N THR A 126 -29.60 -21.84 -25.63
CA THR A 126 -30.96 -21.79 -25.06
C THR A 126 -30.89 -21.62 -23.54
N GLY A 127 -32.03 -21.35 -22.89
CA GLY A 127 -32.09 -21.05 -21.47
C GLY A 127 -31.74 -19.59 -21.16
N ASP A 128 -31.28 -19.34 -19.94
CA ASP A 128 -30.91 -18.01 -19.46
C ASP A 128 -29.52 -17.62 -19.95
N GLN A 129 -29.38 -16.38 -20.44
CA GLN A 129 -28.07 -15.79 -20.70
C GLN A 129 -27.38 -15.51 -19.36
N LEU A 130 -26.22 -16.13 -19.15
CA LEU A 130 -25.51 -16.11 -17.88
C LEU A 130 -24.48 -14.98 -17.76
N GLN A 131 -23.76 -14.71 -18.86
CA GLN A 131 -22.74 -13.67 -18.96
C GLN A 131 -22.43 -13.42 -20.45
N SER A 132 -22.01 -12.21 -20.81
CA SER A 132 -21.44 -11.94 -22.13
C SER A 132 -20.21 -11.08 -21.99
N VAL A 133 -19.10 -11.46 -22.64
CA VAL A 133 -17.84 -10.71 -22.64
C VAL A 133 -17.40 -10.52 -24.08
N THR A 134 -16.94 -9.31 -24.40
CA THR A 134 -16.39 -8.95 -25.72
C THR A 134 -14.92 -8.58 -25.55
N LEU A 135 -14.09 -9.10 -26.45
CA LEU A 135 -12.71 -8.72 -26.67
C LEU A 135 -12.62 -8.00 -28.02
N THR A 136 -11.84 -6.95 -28.11
CA THR A 136 -11.35 -6.33 -29.33
C THR A 136 -9.88 -6.65 -29.42
N LEU A 137 -9.45 -7.39 -30.42
CA LEU A 137 -8.07 -7.82 -30.62
C LEU A 137 -7.51 -7.11 -31.83
N GLN A 138 -6.21 -6.81 -31.85
CA GLN A 138 -5.55 -6.27 -33.02
C GLN A 138 -4.54 -7.28 -33.56
N VAL A 139 -4.83 -7.87 -34.71
CA VAL A 139 -3.93 -8.79 -35.40
C VAL A 139 -3.03 -8.00 -36.34
N PHE A 140 -1.74 -8.31 -36.34
CA PHE A 140 -0.78 -7.67 -37.24
C PHE A 140 0.36 -8.62 -37.61
N VAL A 141 1.11 -8.24 -38.64
CA VAL A 141 2.35 -8.91 -39.05
C VAL A 141 3.44 -7.85 -39.01
N ALA A 142 4.41 -8.01 -38.10
CA ALA A 142 5.56 -7.10 -38.05
C ALA A 142 6.35 -7.18 -39.38
N GLY A 143 6.56 -6.03 -40.03
CA GLY A 143 7.41 -5.91 -41.23
C GLY A 143 6.73 -5.51 -42.56
N ASN A 144 5.41 -5.29 -42.60
CA ASN A 144 4.74 -4.72 -43.77
C ASN A 144 4.47 -3.21 -43.58
N ALA A 145 4.87 -2.41 -44.57
CA ALA A 145 4.94 -0.95 -44.52
C ALA A 145 3.58 -0.20 -44.57
N ASP A 146 2.43 -0.90 -44.44
CA ASP A 146 1.10 -0.31 -44.60
C ASP A 146 0.21 -0.56 -43.37
N VAL A 147 0.60 -0.03 -42.21
CA VAL A 147 -0.27 0.11 -41.03
C VAL A 147 -0.43 1.61 -40.73
N PRO A 148 -1.66 2.13 -40.50
CA PRO A 148 -1.85 3.51 -40.07
C PRO A 148 -1.07 3.74 -38.78
N THR A 149 -0.18 4.73 -38.82
CA THR A 149 0.76 5.06 -37.75
C THR A 149 0.03 5.42 -36.46
N LEU A 150 -0.06 4.46 -35.53
CA LEU A 150 -0.12 4.75 -34.10
C LEU A 150 1.33 4.84 -33.60
N SER A 151 1.59 5.89 -32.83
CA SER A 151 2.90 6.38 -32.39
C SER A 151 3.85 5.28 -31.89
N PRO A 152 5.16 5.39 -32.17
CA PRO A 152 6.14 4.37 -31.81
C PRO A 152 6.40 4.42 -30.31
N ASN A 153 5.66 3.66 -29.50
CA ASN A 153 5.94 3.44 -28.08
C ASN A 153 5.27 2.16 -27.58
N THR A 154 5.86 1.01 -27.91
CA THR A 154 5.80 -0.22 -27.08
C THR A 154 6.90 -1.14 -27.56
N VAL A 155 8.09 -0.97 -26.98
CA VAL A 155 9.12 -2.01 -27.02
C VAL A 155 8.57 -3.23 -26.27
N ALA A 156 8.71 -4.39 -26.91
CA ALA A 156 8.22 -5.70 -26.52
C ALA A 156 8.23 -5.99 -25.00
N ALA A 157 7.07 -6.37 -24.47
CA ALA A 157 7.01 -7.22 -23.30
C ALA A 157 7.70 -8.55 -23.64
N SER A 158 8.73 -8.91 -22.88
CA SER A 158 9.34 -10.23 -22.90
C SER A 158 8.27 -11.30 -22.67
N THR A 159 8.30 -12.35 -23.47
CA THR A 159 7.46 -13.55 -23.35
C THR A 159 7.89 -14.45 -22.19
N GLY A 160 8.08 -13.86 -21.01
CA GLY A 160 8.40 -14.50 -19.74
C GLY A 160 8.24 -13.42 -18.67
N GLY A 161 7.74 -13.76 -17.49
CA GLY A 161 7.40 -12.83 -16.40
C GLY A 161 8.52 -11.90 -15.90
N ASP A 162 9.67 -11.88 -16.56
CA ASP A 162 10.78 -10.96 -16.35
C ASP A 162 10.37 -9.52 -16.71
N VAL A 163 10.12 -8.71 -15.67
CA VAL A 163 9.78 -7.27 -15.75
C VAL A 163 11.02 -6.40 -15.48
N GLY A 164 10.91 -5.08 -15.68
CA GLY A 164 11.99 -4.15 -15.34
C GLY A 164 12.94 -3.78 -16.49
N ARG A 165 12.53 -4.00 -17.75
CA ARG A 165 13.22 -3.48 -18.95
C ARG A 165 12.59 -2.18 -19.41
N TYR A 166 13.37 -1.11 -19.45
CA TYR A 166 12.92 0.23 -19.84
C TYR A 166 13.70 0.72 -21.06
N PRO A 167 13.02 1.03 -22.18
CA PRO A 167 13.66 1.61 -23.35
C PRO A 167 14.05 3.07 -23.10
N ALA A 168 15.11 3.54 -23.78
CA ALA A 168 15.62 4.89 -23.66
C ALA A 168 16.16 5.43 -24.98
N SER A 169 16.09 6.76 -25.17
CA SER A 169 16.66 7.49 -26.30
C SER A 169 17.22 8.85 -25.85
N PRO A 170 18.08 9.51 -26.63
CA PRO A 170 18.52 10.88 -26.33
C PRO A 170 17.36 11.88 -26.23
N GLU A 171 16.29 11.67 -26.99
CA GLU A 171 15.09 12.51 -26.98
C GLU A 171 14.08 12.14 -25.87
N GLY A 172 14.32 11.08 -25.11
CA GLY A 172 13.37 10.54 -24.14
C GLY A 172 12.36 9.56 -24.74
N THR A 173 12.18 8.41 -24.10
CA THR A 173 11.21 7.37 -24.50
C THR A 173 10.19 7.13 -23.39
N VAL A 174 8.90 7.29 -23.69
CA VAL A 174 7.80 7.00 -22.77
C VAL A 174 7.41 5.52 -22.87
N SER A 175 7.37 4.82 -21.74
CA SER A 175 7.03 3.40 -21.64
C SER A 175 6.11 3.12 -20.44
N GLY A 176 5.58 1.90 -20.36
CA GLY A 176 4.58 1.51 -19.36
C GLY A 176 3.14 1.74 -19.83
N VAL A 177 2.18 1.28 -19.02
CA VAL A 177 0.75 1.45 -19.28
C VAL A 177 0.35 2.90 -19.01
N ARG A 178 -0.14 3.60 -20.03
CA ARG A 178 -0.51 5.02 -19.95
C ARG A 178 -1.95 5.18 -19.49
N GLN A 179 -2.19 4.83 -18.24
CA GLN A 179 -3.47 5.02 -17.56
C GLN A 179 -3.28 5.78 -16.25
N VAL A 180 -4.34 6.45 -15.79
CA VAL A 180 -4.36 7.12 -14.48
C VAL A 180 -3.93 6.12 -13.41
N TRP A 181 -3.05 6.55 -12.50
CA TRP A 181 -2.46 5.79 -11.41
C TRP A 181 -1.44 4.71 -11.79
N HIS A 182 -1.20 4.46 -13.09
CA HIS A 182 -0.17 3.50 -13.49
C HIS A 182 1.22 4.16 -13.52
N LYS A 183 2.27 3.38 -13.23
CA LYS A 183 3.66 3.81 -13.46
C LYS A 183 3.89 4.02 -14.97
N VAL A 184 4.11 5.27 -15.36
CA VAL A 184 4.65 5.68 -16.65
C VAL A 184 6.14 5.94 -16.47
N THR A 185 6.98 5.33 -17.29
CA THR A 185 8.43 5.49 -17.20
C THR A 185 8.97 6.26 -18.39
N LEU A 186 9.73 7.32 -18.13
CA LEU A 186 10.48 8.05 -19.13
C LEU A 186 11.96 7.66 -19.06
N GLY A 187 12.51 7.16 -20.16
CA GLY A 187 13.89 6.71 -20.25
C GLY A 187 14.73 7.56 -21.20
N PHE A 188 15.91 7.97 -20.75
CA PHE A 188 16.86 8.79 -21.51
C PHE A 188 18.22 8.12 -21.67
N VAL A 189 18.88 8.38 -22.80
CA VAL A 189 20.30 8.05 -22.99
C VAL A 189 21.13 9.29 -22.63
N GLY A 190 21.84 9.21 -21.52
CA GLY A 190 22.72 10.24 -20.98
C GLY A 190 24.21 9.91 -21.08
N PRO A 191 25.05 10.44 -20.18
CA PRO A 191 26.45 10.05 -20.10
C PRO A 191 26.55 8.57 -19.73
N ASN A 192 27.48 7.88 -20.39
CA ASN A 192 27.84 6.53 -19.98
C ASN A 192 28.60 6.60 -18.64
N ALA A 193 28.09 5.91 -17.63
CA ALA A 193 28.62 5.90 -16.27
C ALA A 193 28.66 4.47 -15.71
N SER A 194 29.04 4.36 -14.45
CA SER A 194 28.96 3.13 -13.67
C SER A 194 28.76 3.49 -12.20
N GLU A 195 28.36 2.50 -11.41
CA GLU A 195 28.25 2.62 -9.96
C GLU A 195 29.52 3.18 -9.29
N THR A 196 30.69 2.98 -9.92
CA THR A 196 32.00 3.43 -9.43
C THR A 196 32.62 4.57 -10.25
N ALA A 197 31.92 5.12 -11.24
CA ALA A 197 32.45 6.12 -12.15
C ALA A 197 32.76 7.48 -11.47
N THR A 198 33.66 8.23 -12.08
CA THR A 198 33.88 9.67 -11.79
C THR A 198 33.74 10.43 -13.11
N PRO A 199 32.85 11.43 -13.24
CA PRO A 199 31.93 11.95 -12.21
C PRO A 199 30.95 10.89 -11.67
N ASN A 200 30.54 11.05 -10.41
CA ASN A 200 29.66 10.10 -9.75
C ASN A 200 28.21 10.27 -10.28
N PRO A 201 27.59 9.24 -10.89
CA PRO A 201 26.25 9.37 -11.45
C PRO A 201 25.16 9.69 -10.42
N PHE A 202 25.38 9.39 -9.14
CA PHE A 202 24.39 9.61 -8.09
C PHE A 202 24.50 10.99 -7.45
N THR A 203 25.69 11.60 -7.43
CA THR A 203 25.90 12.90 -6.76
C THR A 203 26.16 14.04 -7.72
N ASP A 204 26.85 13.77 -8.83
CA ASP A 204 27.35 14.81 -9.73
C ASP A 204 26.46 15.05 -10.95
N TYR A 205 25.33 14.36 -11.00
CA TYR A 205 24.26 14.58 -11.96
C TYR A 205 22.91 14.62 -11.25
N ARG A 206 21.98 15.41 -11.78
CA ARG A 206 20.62 15.51 -11.28
C ARG A 206 19.64 15.54 -12.44
N LEU A 207 18.73 14.57 -12.45
CA LEU A 207 17.57 14.55 -13.33
C LEU A 207 16.34 14.93 -12.52
N ASP A 208 15.61 15.94 -12.97
CA ASP A 208 14.23 16.23 -12.60
C ASP A 208 13.41 16.39 -13.88
N VAL A 209 12.21 15.82 -13.94
CA VAL A 209 11.30 15.99 -15.09
C VAL A 209 10.02 16.65 -14.61
N THR A 210 9.65 17.75 -15.25
CA THR A 210 8.39 18.43 -15.00
C THR A 210 7.33 17.87 -15.93
N PHE A 211 6.29 17.26 -15.38
CA PHE A 211 5.10 16.81 -16.09
C PHE A 211 3.98 17.82 -15.88
N THR A 212 3.39 18.32 -16.97
CA THR A 212 2.33 19.33 -16.93
C THR A 212 1.12 18.82 -17.69
N SER A 213 -0.04 18.82 -17.04
CA SER A 213 -1.31 18.53 -17.72
C SER A 213 -1.58 19.63 -18.74
N LEU A 214 -1.91 19.26 -19.98
CA LEU A 214 -2.32 20.21 -21.00
C LEU A 214 -3.80 20.60 -20.88
N ASP A 215 -4.55 19.82 -20.10
CA ASP A 215 -5.99 19.96 -19.92
C ASP A 215 -6.37 20.55 -18.55
N SER A 216 -5.40 20.72 -17.64
CA SER A 216 -5.58 21.27 -16.29
C SER A 216 -4.34 22.07 -15.82
N PRO A 217 -4.43 22.92 -14.78
CA PRO A 217 -3.26 23.66 -14.28
C PRO A 217 -2.26 22.79 -13.49
N GLN A 218 -2.46 21.47 -13.47
CA GLN A 218 -1.68 20.56 -12.64
C GLN A 218 -0.29 20.31 -13.22
N SER A 219 0.71 20.29 -12.34
CA SER A 219 2.09 20.00 -12.70
C SER A 219 2.82 19.29 -11.56
N PHE A 220 3.74 18.40 -11.92
CA PHE A 220 4.61 17.67 -10.99
C PHE A 220 6.06 17.77 -11.45
N THR A 221 6.99 18.06 -10.54
CA THR A 221 8.42 17.91 -10.81
C THR A 221 8.90 16.65 -10.13
N VAL A 222 9.21 15.62 -10.93
CA VAL A 222 9.50 14.28 -10.45
C VAL A 222 11.00 14.01 -10.56
N PRO A 223 11.67 13.60 -9.47
CA PRO A 223 13.08 13.27 -9.51
C PRO A 223 13.34 11.99 -10.30
N GLY A 224 14.38 12.02 -11.13
CA GLY A 224 14.91 10.86 -11.86
C GLY A 224 16.20 10.32 -11.25
N TYR A 225 16.64 9.17 -11.76
CA TYR A 225 17.80 8.44 -11.24
C TYR A 225 18.60 7.74 -12.35
N TYR A 226 19.86 7.40 -12.04
CA TYR A 226 20.73 6.61 -12.92
C TYR A 226 20.39 5.12 -12.84
N ALA A 227 20.22 4.47 -14.00
CA ALA A 227 19.65 3.14 -14.14
C ALA A 227 20.52 2.17 -14.98
N ALA A 228 21.82 2.45 -15.13
CA ALA A 228 22.76 1.61 -15.87
C ALA A 228 22.29 1.32 -17.31
N ASP A 229 21.86 0.09 -17.61
CA ASP A 229 21.39 -0.33 -18.93
C ASP A 229 19.85 -0.23 -19.11
N GLY A 230 19.14 0.26 -18.10
CA GLY A 230 17.68 0.31 -18.09
C GLY A 230 17.00 -1.05 -17.91
N ASN A 231 17.76 -2.11 -17.66
CA ASN A 231 17.29 -3.48 -17.46
C ASN A 231 18.02 -4.18 -16.30
N ALA A 232 18.57 -3.40 -15.36
CA ALA A 232 19.51 -3.87 -14.35
C ALA A 232 18.94 -4.95 -13.43
N ALA A 233 17.61 -4.97 -13.20
CA ALA A 233 16.96 -6.04 -12.46
C ALA A 233 17.21 -7.42 -13.08
N ASN A 234 17.22 -7.51 -14.40
CA ASN A 234 17.43 -8.74 -15.15
C ASN A 234 18.89 -9.00 -15.49
N THR A 235 19.67 -7.96 -15.78
CA THR A 235 21.04 -8.09 -16.29
C THR A 235 22.10 -8.06 -15.20
N GLY A 236 21.77 -7.54 -14.01
CA GLY A 236 22.76 -7.24 -12.97
C GLY A 236 23.71 -6.11 -13.38
N ALA A 237 23.31 -5.24 -14.32
CA ALA A 237 24.19 -4.22 -14.86
C ALA A 237 24.49 -3.12 -13.83
N SER A 238 25.80 -2.87 -13.63
CA SER A 238 26.32 -1.77 -12.82
C SER A 238 26.83 -0.58 -13.66
N SER A 239 26.67 -0.65 -14.98
CA SER A 239 27.15 0.39 -15.91
C SER A 239 26.26 0.52 -17.14
N GLY A 240 26.26 1.70 -17.74
CA GLY A 240 25.48 2.03 -18.92
C GLY A 240 25.19 3.53 -18.97
N ALA A 241 24.24 3.91 -19.81
CA ALA A 241 23.92 5.30 -20.09
C ALA A 241 22.46 5.66 -19.85
N VAL A 242 21.68 4.77 -19.22
CA VAL A 242 20.23 4.97 -19.06
C VAL A 242 19.92 5.72 -17.77
N TRP A 243 19.02 6.68 -17.90
CA TRP A 243 18.46 7.48 -16.81
C TRP A 243 16.94 7.37 -16.87
N LEU A 244 16.29 7.13 -15.74
CA LEU A 244 14.86 6.86 -15.66
C LEU A 244 14.15 7.86 -14.76
N VAL A 245 12.89 8.16 -15.09
CA VAL A 245 11.93 8.82 -14.21
C VAL A 245 10.64 8.02 -14.19
N HIS A 246 10.11 7.76 -12.99
CA HIS A 246 8.82 7.09 -12.80
C HIS A 246 7.74 8.09 -12.39
N PHE A 247 6.74 8.25 -13.25
CA PHE A 247 5.61 9.16 -13.05
C PHE A 247 4.30 8.39 -12.95
N ALA A 248 3.47 8.71 -11.97
CA ALA A 248 2.13 8.15 -11.83
C ALA A 248 1.08 9.26 -12.02
N PRO A 249 0.54 9.44 -13.24
CA PRO A 249 -0.43 10.49 -13.55
C PRO A 249 -1.72 10.28 -12.76
N ASP A 250 -2.29 11.36 -12.23
CA ASP A 250 -3.53 11.34 -11.46
C ASP A 250 -4.77 11.83 -12.23
N LEU A 251 -4.56 12.29 -13.45
CA LEU A 251 -5.60 12.69 -14.40
C LEU A 251 -5.40 12.00 -15.74
N ASP A 252 -6.52 11.65 -16.38
CA ASP A 252 -6.56 11.30 -17.79
C ASP A 252 -6.43 12.57 -18.66
N GLY A 253 -6.13 12.38 -19.95
CA GLY A 253 -5.87 13.48 -20.87
C GLY A 253 -4.42 13.56 -21.30
N ASN A 254 -4.01 14.71 -21.85
CA ASN A 254 -2.68 14.89 -22.42
C ASN A 254 -1.73 15.50 -21.40
N TRP A 255 -0.56 14.87 -21.25
CA TRP A 255 0.52 15.34 -20.41
C TRP A 255 1.71 15.73 -21.28
N ALA A 256 2.22 16.95 -21.08
CA ALA A 256 3.52 17.36 -21.57
C ALA A 256 4.58 17.08 -20.50
N TRP A 257 5.83 16.90 -20.92
CA TRP A 257 6.96 16.76 -20.02
C TRP A 257 8.17 17.54 -20.53
N GLU A 258 9.00 18.02 -19.62
CA GLU A 258 10.28 18.70 -19.89
C GLU A 258 11.34 18.22 -18.88
N ALA A 259 12.48 17.78 -19.39
CA ALA A 259 13.59 17.29 -18.58
C ALA A 259 14.57 18.42 -18.23
N ASN A 260 14.96 18.46 -16.97
CA ASN A 260 16.06 19.27 -16.45
C ASN A 260 17.17 18.31 -16.00
N PHE A 261 18.27 18.27 -16.76
CA PHE A 261 19.39 17.37 -16.52
C PHE A 261 20.69 18.17 -16.34
N THR A 262 21.10 18.27 -15.07
CA THR A 262 22.23 19.11 -14.66
C THR A 262 23.40 18.29 -14.14
N THR A 263 24.58 18.90 -14.18
CA THR A 263 25.82 18.39 -13.61
C THR A 263 26.53 19.45 -12.78
N GLY A 264 27.24 19.00 -11.75
CA GLY A 264 27.96 19.83 -10.79
C GLY A 264 28.27 19.00 -9.54
N THR A 265 29.25 19.42 -8.75
CA THR A 265 29.60 18.71 -7.49
C THR A 265 28.40 18.68 -6.55
N LEU A 266 27.96 17.49 -6.14
CA LEU A 266 26.81 17.28 -5.24
C LEU A 266 25.50 17.93 -5.74
N VAL A 267 25.34 18.07 -7.05
CA VAL A 267 24.14 18.67 -7.64
C VAL A 267 22.88 17.88 -7.32
N ALA A 268 22.96 16.55 -7.15
CA ALA A 268 21.81 15.73 -6.77
C ALA A 268 21.21 16.17 -5.43
N GLN A 269 22.06 16.52 -4.46
CA GLN A 269 21.66 16.92 -3.12
C GLN A 269 21.18 18.37 -3.04
N TYR A 270 21.78 19.27 -3.83
CA TYR A 270 21.62 20.72 -3.64
C TYR A 270 21.01 21.48 -4.83
N GLY A 271 21.02 20.90 -6.03
CA GLY A 271 20.39 21.49 -7.23
C GLY A 271 21.19 22.60 -7.92
N ASP A 272 22.32 23.04 -7.36
CA ASP A 272 23.17 24.11 -7.91
C ASP A 272 24.07 23.58 -9.03
N GLY A 273 23.49 23.31 -10.21
CA GLY A 273 24.17 22.73 -11.37
C GLY A 273 24.13 23.58 -12.63
N SER A 274 24.85 23.11 -13.65
CA SER A 274 24.73 23.59 -15.03
C SER A 274 24.22 22.47 -15.92
N SER A 275 23.71 22.79 -17.11
CA SER A 275 23.29 21.79 -18.09
C SER A 275 24.36 20.70 -18.27
N ALA A 276 23.95 19.43 -18.20
CA ALA A 276 24.86 18.30 -18.45
C ALA A 276 25.16 18.10 -19.94
N GLY A 277 24.45 18.80 -20.86
CA GLY A 277 24.72 18.78 -22.30
C GLY A 277 24.19 17.55 -23.06
N PHE A 278 23.35 16.73 -22.44
CA PHE A 278 22.72 15.54 -23.05
C PHE A 278 21.26 15.83 -23.43
N PHE A 279 20.32 15.36 -22.62
CA PHE A 279 18.87 15.52 -22.83
C PHE A 279 18.28 16.65 -21.96
N ASP A 280 19.12 17.59 -21.51
CA ASP A 280 18.67 18.77 -20.79
C ASP A 280 17.81 19.66 -21.69
N GLY A 281 16.61 20.02 -21.22
CA GLY A 281 15.59 20.70 -22.02
C GLY A 281 14.86 19.81 -23.03
N ALA A 282 15.13 18.50 -23.06
CA ALA A 282 14.34 17.57 -23.86
C ALA A 282 12.88 17.60 -23.39
N SER A 283 11.94 17.55 -24.31
CA SER A 283 10.52 17.64 -24.00
C SER A 283 9.67 16.81 -24.95
N GLY A 284 8.47 16.47 -24.51
CA GLY A 284 7.52 15.68 -25.28
C GLY A 284 6.13 15.67 -24.66
N ASN A 285 5.26 14.81 -25.19
CA ASN A 285 3.92 14.61 -24.64
C ASN A 285 3.46 13.16 -24.80
N PHE A 286 2.47 12.78 -24.01
CA PHE A 286 1.75 11.51 -24.14
C PHE A 286 0.32 11.66 -23.59
N SER A 287 -0.58 10.81 -24.05
CA SER A 287 -1.94 10.74 -23.53
C SER A 287 -2.08 9.65 -22.48
N VAL A 288 -2.87 9.92 -21.46
CA VAL A 288 -3.23 9.03 -20.35
C VAL A 288 -4.72 8.71 -20.45
N ALA A 289 -5.07 7.43 -20.43
CA ALA A 289 -6.45 6.97 -20.39
C ALA A 289 -6.92 6.73 -18.95
N THR A 290 -8.23 6.58 -18.74
CA THR A 290 -8.77 6.16 -17.44
C THR A 290 -8.26 4.77 -17.05
N SER A 291 -7.98 4.56 -15.75
CA SER A 291 -7.64 3.24 -15.22
C SER A 291 -8.78 2.23 -15.42
N ASN A 292 -8.43 1.05 -15.93
CA ASN A 292 -9.37 -0.07 -16.02
C ASN A 292 -9.30 -1.02 -14.81
N LYS A 293 -8.39 -0.77 -13.85
CA LYS A 293 -8.19 -1.62 -12.67
C LYS A 293 -9.37 -1.55 -11.72
N LYS A 294 -9.55 -2.63 -10.94
CA LYS A 294 -10.67 -2.84 -10.00
C LYS A 294 -10.19 -3.51 -8.72
N GLY A 295 -11.01 -3.45 -7.66
CA GLY A 295 -10.80 -4.24 -6.45
C GLY A 295 -9.69 -3.69 -5.55
N ARG A 296 -8.77 -4.56 -5.14
CA ARG A 296 -7.71 -4.24 -4.18
C ARG A 296 -6.50 -3.51 -4.77
N ASP A 297 -6.27 -3.68 -6.07
CA ASP A 297 -5.21 -2.97 -6.79
C ASP A 297 -5.34 -1.47 -6.57
N PHE A 298 -4.30 -0.82 -6.04
CA PHE A 298 -4.39 0.60 -5.71
C PHE A 298 -4.62 1.48 -6.93
N ARG A 299 -4.29 1.01 -8.14
CA ARG A 299 -4.59 1.73 -9.39
C ARG A 299 -6.10 1.83 -9.67
N ALA A 300 -6.92 1.06 -8.97
CA ALA A 300 -8.38 1.17 -9.01
C ALA A 300 -8.93 2.28 -8.11
N ARG A 301 -8.17 2.69 -7.08
CA ARG A 301 -8.61 3.60 -6.01
C ARG A 301 -7.90 4.95 -6.05
N GLY A 302 -6.69 4.95 -6.59
CA GLY A 302 -5.78 6.10 -6.66
C GLY A 302 -4.77 6.13 -5.52
N ARG A 303 -3.99 7.21 -5.46
CA ARG A 303 -2.97 7.42 -4.44
C ARG A 303 -3.60 7.63 -3.07
N LEU A 304 -3.15 6.90 -2.06
CA LEU A 304 -3.60 7.07 -0.68
C LEU A 304 -3.00 8.35 -0.07
N GLN A 305 -3.85 9.23 0.46
CA GLN A 305 -3.45 10.58 0.86
C GLN A 305 -3.65 10.84 2.36
N TYR A 306 -2.73 11.61 2.93
CA TYR A 306 -2.99 12.33 4.18
C TYR A 306 -3.85 13.56 3.87
N VAL A 307 -5.05 13.61 4.46
CA VAL A 307 -6.05 14.65 4.16
C VAL A 307 -6.28 15.61 5.34
N GLY A 308 -5.33 15.71 6.27
CA GLY A 308 -5.47 16.53 7.48
C GLY A 308 -6.36 15.90 8.55
N GLU A 309 -6.66 14.61 8.43
CA GLU A 309 -7.54 13.84 9.32
C GLU A 309 -6.77 12.65 9.93
N HIS A 310 -7.39 11.97 10.90
CA HIS A 310 -6.76 10.86 11.62
C HIS A 310 -6.58 9.56 10.80
N HIS A 311 -7.09 9.54 9.58
CA HIS A 311 -7.07 8.39 8.70
C HIS A 311 -6.68 8.83 7.29
N LEU A 312 -6.04 7.93 6.56
CA LEU A 312 -5.70 8.15 5.16
C LEU A 312 -6.91 7.91 4.26
N LYS A 313 -6.94 8.57 3.11
CA LYS A 313 -8.09 8.54 2.19
C LYS A 313 -7.67 8.42 0.74
N PHE A 314 -8.38 7.58 -0.01
CA PHE A 314 -8.26 7.47 -1.45
C PHE A 314 -9.10 8.57 -2.16
N PRO A 315 -8.69 9.03 -3.36
CA PRO A 315 -9.42 10.01 -4.16
C PRO A 315 -10.85 9.57 -4.50
N ASN A 316 -11.13 8.27 -4.56
CA ASN A 316 -12.47 7.72 -4.79
C ASN A 316 -13.41 7.86 -3.57
N GLY A 317 -12.93 8.37 -2.43
CA GLY A 317 -13.71 8.59 -1.22
C GLY A 317 -13.50 7.55 -0.12
N GLU A 318 -12.88 6.40 -0.42
CA GLU A 318 -12.64 5.33 0.54
C GLU A 318 -11.60 5.73 1.60
N TRP A 319 -11.85 5.35 2.84
CA TRP A 319 -10.92 5.55 3.96
C TRP A 319 -10.17 4.28 4.28
N PHE A 320 -8.94 4.42 4.79
CA PHE A 320 -8.01 3.31 4.97
C PHE A 320 -7.76 2.99 6.44
N LEU A 321 -7.88 1.70 6.78
CA LEU A 321 -7.36 1.09 8.00
C LEU A 321 -6.36 0.03 7.59
N LYS A 322 -5.20 0.00 8.25
CA LYS A 322 -4.14 -0.95 7.91
C LYS A 322 -4.10 -2.17 8.84
N ALA A 323 -3.75 -3.32 8.28
CA ALA A 323 -3.43 -4.54 8.98
C ALA A 323 -2.32 -5.28 8.20
N GLY A 324 -1.23 -5.62 8.86
CA GLY A 324 -0.05 -6.14 8.16
C GLY A 324 1.02 -6.77 9.04
N ALA A 325 2.11 -7.17 8.41
CA ALA A 325 3.29 -7.68 9.10
C ALA A 325 4.26 -6.54 9.41
N ASP A 326 4.79 -6.49 10.64
CA ASP A 326 5.94 -5.66 11.01
C ASP A 326 7.12 -6.55 11.31
N SER A 327 7.62 -7.27 10.31
CA SER A 327 8.89 -8.00 10.44
C SER A 327 9.91 -7.40 9.48
N PRO A 328 10.33 -6.14 9.75
CA PRO A 328 10.97 -5.31 8.75
C PRO A 328 12.45 -5.61 8.58
N GLU A 329 13.09 -6.14 9.63
CA GLU A 329 14.55 -6.17 9.85
C GLU A 329 15.32 -6.62 8.63
N ASN A 330 14.82 -7.68 8.00
CA ASN A 330 15.52 -8.34 6.92
C ASN A 330 14.59 -8.88 5.84
N PHE A 331 13.41 -8.27 5.70
CA PHE A 331 12.50 -8.57 4.59
C PHE A 331 13.24 -8.44 3.25
N LEU A 332 13.99 -7.35 3.06
CA LEU A 332 14.79 -7.11 1.85
C LEU A 332 16.16 -7.83 1.83
N ALA A 333 16.53 -8.57 2.87
CA ALA A 333 17.73 -9.40 2.85
C ALA A 333 17.42 -10.73 2.14
N TYR A 334 17.28 -10.72 0.82
CA TYR A 334 16.77 -11.85 0.05
C TYR A 334 17.79 -12.41 -0.94
N GLU A 335 17.87 -13.74 -1.05
CA GLU A 335 18.94 -14.43 -1.80
C GLU A 335 18.96 -14.19 -3.31
N ASP A 336 17.82 -13.83 -3.90
CA ASP A 336 17.72 -13.56 -5.33
C ASP A 336 18.05 -12.10 -5.68
N PHE A 337 18.13 -11.22 -4.68
CA PHE A 337 18.62 -9.87 -4.88
C PHE A 337 20.14 -9.84 -5.07
N ASP A 338 20.59 -8.93 -5.91
CA ASP A 338 22.01 -8.70 -6.14
C ASP A 338 22.68 -8.20 -4.86
N ASN A 339 23.98 -8.49 -4.74
CA ASN A 339 24.87 -7.95 -3.70
C ASN A 339 24.25 -7.92 -2.28
N THR A 340 23.59 -9.01 -1.89
CA THR A 340 22.91 -9.14 -0.60
C THR A 340 23.74 -10.06 0.32
N PRO A 341 24.36 -9.53 1.39
CA PRO A 341 25.15 -10.32 2.33
C PRO A 341 24.32 -11.37 3.07
N ASN A 342 25.02 -12.25 3.81
CA ASN A 342 24.38 -13.25 4.67
C ASN A 342 25.08 -13.33 6.03
N GLN A 343 25.29 -12.17 6.64
CA GLN A 343 25.77 -12.03 8.00
C GLN A 343 24.82 -12.74 8.96
N GLY A 344 25.38 -13.62 9.79
CA GLY A 344 24.61 -14.41 10.75
C GLY A 344 23.69 -15.47 10.15
N GLY A 345 23.73 -15.71 8.83
CA GLY A 345 22.85 -16.70 8.19
C GLY A 345 21.38 -16.26 8.08
N ARG A 346 21.12 -14.94 8.01
CA ARG A 346 19.79 -14.31 8.09
C ARG A 346 19.20 -13.91 6.74
N ARG A 347 19.91 -14.13 5.63
CA ARG A 347 19.40 -13.88 4.29
C ARG A 347 18.28 -14.88 3.96
N LYS A 348 17.13 -14.34 3.58
CA LYS A 348 15.90 -15.06 3.29
C LYS A 348 15.94 -15.81 1.98
N SER A 349 15.22 -16.92 1.95
CA SER A 349 14.86 -17.64 0.72
C SER A 349 13.38 -17.51 0.37
N TRP A 350 12.54 -17.30 1.39
CA TRP A 350 11.08 -17.40 1.31
C TRP A 350 10.64 -18.73 0.65
N ALA A 351 11.44 -19.78 0.80
CA ALA A 351 11.22 -21.07 0.15
C ALA A 351 9.84 -21.68 0.43
N PRO A 352 9.26 -21.59 1.64
CA PRO A 352 7.89 -22.05 1.91
C PRO A 352 6.82 -21.37 1.05
N HIS A 353 7.08 -20.15 0.58
CA HIS A 353 6.17 -19.39 -0.28
C HIS A 353 6.34 -19.65 -1.77
N THR A 354 7.25 -20.54 -2.15
CA THR A 354 7.47 -20.90 -3.56
C THR A 354 6.25 -21.58 -4.19
N GLN A 355 5.49 -22.34 -3.38
CA GLN A 355 4.30 -23.07 -3.80
C GLN A 355 3.13 -22.17 -4.24
N ASP A 356 3.27 -20.90 -3.98
CA ASP A 356 2.19 -19.97 -4.05
C ASP A 356 2.18 -19.13 -5.33
N TYR A 357 3.21 -19.25 -6.17
CA TYR A 357 3.32 -18.61 -7.48
C TYR A 357 2.03 -18.73 -8.28
N THR A 358 1.64 -17.66 -8.96
CA THR A 358 0.65 -17.69 -10.02
C THR A 358 1.34 -17.34 -11.32
N GLU A 359 0.94 -18.05 -12.38
CA GLU A 359 1.40 -17.70 -13.71
C GLU A 359 0.99 -16.26 -14.05
N GLY A 360 1.97 -15.43 -14.40
CA GLY A 360 1.79 -13.99 -14.62
C GLY A 360 2.31 -13.10 -13.50
N ASP A 361 2.65 -13.64 -12.33
CA ASP A 361 3.36 -12.86 -11.31
C ASP A 361 4.77 -12.49 -11.80
N PRO A 362 5.26 -11.31 -11.41
CA PRO A 362 6.53 -10.82 -11.90
C PRO A 362 7.69 -11.67 -11.41
N THR A 363 8.73 -11.74 -12.23
CA THR A 363 10.04 -12.29 -11.91
C THR A 363 11.11 -11.37 -12.49
N TRP A 364 12.38 -11.69 -12.24
CA TRP A 364 13.49 -11.11 -12.98
C TRP A 364 14.54 -12.18 -13.30
N ALA A 365 15.46 -11.87 -14.22
CA ALA A 365 16.64 -12.66 -14.54
C ALA A 365 16.37 -14.17 -14.75
N GLY A 366 15.29 -14.52 -15.46
CA GLY A 366 14.94 -15.90 -15.76
C GLY A 366 14.24 -16.62 -14.59
N GLY A 367 13.42 -15.91 -13.81
CA GLY A 367 12.57 -16.50 -12.78
C GLY A 367 13.05 -16.33 -11.34
N LYS A 368 14.00 -15.44 -11.06
CA LYS A 368 14.31 -14.96 -9.71
C LYS A 368 13.17 -14.13 -9.13
N GLY A 369 13.15 -13.96 -7.82
CA GLY A 369 12.08 -13.25 -7.11
C GLY A 369 10.98 -14.14 -6.58
N LYS A 370 11.05 -15.40 -6.98
CA LYS A 370 10.03 -16.40 -6.79
C LYS A 370 9.81 -16.77 -5.32
N GLY A 371 10.74 -16.64 -4.41
CA GLY A 371 10.42 -16.85 -2.99
C GLY A 371 9.54 -15.72 -2.45
N MET A 372 10.00 -14.49 -2.64
CA MET A 372 9.44 -13.28 -2.03
C MET A 372 8.14 -12.80 -2.68
N ILE A 373 8.08 -12.83 -4.02
CA ILE A 373 6.86 -12.56 -4.77
C ILE A 373 5.92 -13.70 -4.46
N GLY A 374 6.41 -14.92 -4.79
CA GLY A 374 6.06 -16.34 -4.60
C GLY A 374 6.18 -17.10 -5.94
N GLY A 375 6.51 -18.40 -5.93
CA GLY A 375 7.37 -18.86 -7.04
C GLY A 375 8.11 -20.17 -6.86
N THR A 376 7.90 -21.17 -7.72
CA THR A 376 8.48 -22.52 -7.56
C THR A 376 10.02 -22.59 -7.45
N TYR A 377 10.51 -23.26 -6.40
CA TYR A 377 11.85 -23.86 -6.38
C TYR A 377 11.79 -25.23 -7.07
N ARG A 378 12.56 -25.42 -8.15
CA ARG A 378 12.84 -26.76 -8.68
C ARG A 378 14.02 -27.32 -7.90
N GLU A 379 13.75 -28.00 -6.80
CA GLU A 379 14.76 -28.88 -6.22
C GLU A 379 14.89 -30.12 -7.12
N LYS A 380 16.02 -30.25 -7.83
CA LYS A 380 16.46 -31.53 -8.35
C LYS A 380 16.82 -32.42 -7.16
N ILE A 381 15.84 -33.12 -6.61
CA ILE A 381 16.12 -34.28 -5.76
C ILE A 381 16.44 -35.45 -6.70
N GLU A 382 17.74 -35.67 -6.95
CA GLU A 382 18.22 -36.99 -7.40
C GLU A 382 17.96 -38.00 -6.27
N MET A 383 16.81 -38.67 -6.30
CA MET A 383 16.61 -39.89 -5.53
C MET A 383 17.41 -41.02 -6.17
N LYS A 384 18.67 -41.17 -5.77
CA LYS A 384 19.37 -42.46 -5.88
C LYS A 384 18.91 -43.37 -4.73
N ARG A 385 18.22 -44.44 -5.14
CA ARG A 385 18.35 -45.84 -4.69
C ARG A 385 17.23 -46.46 -3.83
N TYR A 386 16.81 -47.63 -4.34
CA TYR A 386 16.03 -48.74 -3.77
C TYR A 386 14.51 -48.57 -3.72
N GLY A 387 13.86 -49.31 -4.64
CA GLY A 387 12.43 -49.31 -4.83
C GLY A 387 11.63 -50.05 -3.77
N VAL A 388 10.31 -50.00 -4.02
CA VAL A 388 9.15 -50.49 -3.26
C VAL A 388 8.56 -49.43 -2.33
N TYR A 389 7.47 -48.80 -2.79
CA TYR A 389 6.52 -48.07 -1.96
C TYR A 389 5.29 -48.95 -1.73
N VAL A 390 4.88 -49.08 -0.46
CA VAL A 390 3.52 -49.46 -0.06
C VAL A 390 2.88 -48.17 0.45
N GLU A 391 1.81 -47.71 -0.21
CA GLU A 391 0.99 -46.60 0.27
C GLU A 391 0.24 -47.01 1.55
N HIS A 392 0.43 -46.25 2.63
CA HIS A 392 -0.57 -46.14 3.69
C HIS A 392 -1.23 -44.77 3.57
N ALA A 393 -2.54 -44.80 3.32
CA ALA A 393 -3.41 -43.64 3.23
C ALA A 393 -3.50 -42.91 4.58
N ILE A 394 -3.38 -41.58 4.55
CA ILE A 394 -3.81 -40.68 5.63
C ILE A 394 -5.15 -40.07 5.18
N PRO A 395 -6.18 -39.94 6.05
CA PRO A 395 -7.53 -39.56 5.67
C PRO A 395 -7.65 -38.12 5.11
N ASN A 396 -8.51 -37.97 4.11
CA ASN A 396 -8.85 -36.73 3.42
C ASN A 396 -9.95 -35.94 4.16
N SER A 397 -9.59 -34.87 4.89
CA SER A 397 -10.55 -33.81 5.25
C SER A 397 -9.91 -32.47 5.66
N SER A 398 -8.80 -32.05 5.01
CA SER A 398 -8.22 -30.69 5.20
C SER A 398 -7.47 -30.13 3.99
N ARG A 399 -7.69 -30.66 2.77
CA ARG A 399 -7.13 -30.08 1.54
C ARG A 399 -8.20 -29.28 0.80
N LEU A 400 -8.61 -28.15 1.39
CA LEU A 400 -9.25 -27.07 0.65
C LEU A 400 -8.15 -26.08 0.26
N LEU A 401 -7.85 -26.10 -1.03
CA LEU A 401 -6.80 -25.38 -1.73
C LEU A 401 -7.01 -23.87 -1.66
N LEU A 402 -6.08 -23.13 -1.04
CA LEU A 402 -5.83 -21.71 -1.30
C LEU A 402 -4.30 -21.49 -1.30
N ARG A 403 -3.78 -20.88 -2.38
CA ARG A 403 -2.37 -20.84 -2.80
C ARG A 403 -1.89 -19.39 -2.86
N HIS A 404 -1.02 -18.92 -1.97
CA HIS A 404 -0.66 -17.50 -1.90
C HIS A 404 0.67 -17.24 -1.16
N GLN A 405 1.50 -16.36 -1.75
CA GLN A 405 2.96 -16.14 -1.75
C GLN A 405 3.51 -15.26 -0.64
N ALA A 406 4.80 -14.93 -0.41
CA ALA A 406 5.09 -14.13 0.79
C ALA A 406 4.28 -12.81 0.79
N LEU A 407 4.21 -12.11 -0.35
CA LEU A 407 3.24 -11.02 -0.54
C LEU A 407 1.83 -11.49 -0.93
N ASN A 408 1.64 -12.42 -1.87
CA ASN A 408 0.27 -12.82 -2.25
C ASN A 408 -0.49 -13.49 -1.10
N TYR A 409 0.19 -14.16 -0.17
CA TYR A 409 -0.31 -14.85 1.04
C TYR A 409 -0.88 -13.82 1.96
N LEU A 410 -0.04 -12.85 2.32
CA LEU A 410 -0.40 -11.77 3.19
C LEU A 410 -1.62 -11.04 2.59
N ALA A 411 -1.54 -10.70 1.30
CA ALA A 411 -2.65 -10.13 0.57
C ALA A 411 -3.91 -11.00 0.65
N ASN A 412 -3.84 -12.28 0.30
CA ASN A 412 -5.00 -13.17 0.26
C ASN A 412 -5.61 -13.46 1.63
N LYS A 413 -4.80 -13.46 2.71
CA LYS A 413 -5.32 -13.51 4.08
C LYS A 413 -6.05 -12.22 4.47
N GLY A 414 -6.09 -11.22 3.59
CA GLY A 414 -6.83 -9.96 3.75
C GLY A 414 -5.98 -8.82 4.28
N MET A 415 -4.68 -9.03 4.47
CA MET A 415 -3.78 -7.97 4.91
C MET A 415 -3.54 -6.99 3.76
N ASN A 416 -3.25 -5.75 4.14
CA ASN A 416 -3.15 -4.61 3.23
C ASN A 416 -1.97 -3.70 3.55
N ALA A 417 -1.02 -4.16 4.37
CA ALA A 417 0.21 -3.44 4.70
C ALA A 417 1.35 -4.41 5.03
N PHE A 418 2.58 -3.96 4.85
CA PHE A 418 3.77 -4.54 5.45
C PHE A 418 4.87 -3.48 5.54
N SER A 419 5.76 -3.66 6.52
CA SER A 419 6.93 -2.81 6.70
C SER A 419 8.23 -3.51 6.34
N PHE A 420 9.26 -2.70 6.08
CA PHE A 420 10.60 -3.15 5.75
C PHE A 420 11.61 -2.03 5.97
N LEU A 421 12.87 -2.40 6.23
CA LEU A 421 14.01 -1.49 6.27
C LEU A 421 14.72 -1.46 4.90
N PRO A 422 14.82 -0.32 4.19
CA PRO A 422 15.76 -0.15 3.08
C PRO A 422 17.24 0.00 3.51
N MET A 423 17.53 0.29 4.78
CA MET A 423 18.91 0.41 5.28
C MET A 423 19.02 -0.16 6.70
N ASN A 424 19.80 -1.22 6.82
CA ASN A 424 20.15 -1.85 8.09
C ASN A 424 21.58 -2.41 8.09
N ILE A 425 22.60 -1.55 7.97
CA ILE A 425 24.02 -1.97 7.94
C ILE A 425 24.55 -2.25 9.35
N GLU A 426 24.26 -1.35 10.29
CA GLU A 426 24.81 -1.42 11.65
C GLU A 426 23.86 -2.06 12.67
N GLY A 427 22.61 -2.31 12.30
CA GLY A 427 21.59 -2.81 13.20
C GLY A 427 21.55 -4.33 13.30
N ASP A 428 20.40 -4.88 13.66
CA ASP A 428 20.32 -6.27 14.11
C ASP A 428 20.49 -7.28 12.97
N ASP A 429 20.00 -7.00 11.75
CA ASP A 429 20.18 -7.87 10.59
C ASP A 429 21.57 -7.78 9.92
N LYS A 430 21.98 -6.57 9.51
CA LYS A 430 23.24 -6.24 8.81
C LYS A 430 23.33 -6.59 7.32
N ASN A 431 22.25 -7.01 6.68
CA ASN A 431 22.28 -7.50 5.29
C ASN A 431 21.52 -6.60 4.30
N VAL A 432 20.83 -5.57 4.78
CA VAL A 432 20.02 -4.70 3.91
C VAL A 432 20.64 -3.32 3.74
N PHE A 433 20.87 -2.91 2.50
CA PHE A 433 21.30 -1.56 2.15
C PHE A 433 21.17 -1.32 0.64
N PRO A 434 20.97 -0.07 0.21
CA PRO A 434 20.87 0.28 -1.21
C PRO A 434 22.24 0.52 -1.86
N TYR A 435 23.34 0.51 -1.09
CA TYR A 435 24.66 0.87 -1.56
C TYR A 435 25.39 -0.28 -2.26
N VAL A 436 26.44 0.06 -3.02
CA VAL A 436 27.33 -0.92 -3.66
C VAL A 436 28.14 -1.74 -2.64
N SER A 437 28.26 -1.25 -1.41
CA SER A 437 29.09 -1.84 -0.36
C SER A 437 28.59 -1.42 1.02
N ASP A 438 28.67 -2.35 1.97
CA ASP A 438 28.43 -2.16 3.40
C ASP A 438 29.73 -1.89 4.19
N ALA A 439 30.89 -1.89 3.54
CA ALA A 439 32.18 -1.79 4.22
C ALA A 439 32.28 -0.53 5.09
N ALA A 440 32.79 -0.70 6.30
CA ALA A 440 32.93 0.40 7.25
C ALA A 440 33.90 1.47 6.74
N GLY A 441 33.49 2.75 6.82
CA GLY A 441 34.30 3.90 6.41
C GLY A 441 34.28 4.22 4.92
N GLU A 442 33.52 3.49 4.09
CA GLU A 442 33.20 3.91 2.73
C GLU A 442 32.08 4.94 2.73
N ASP A 443 32.16 5.93 1.82
CA ASP A 443 31.09 6.89 1.63
C ASP A 443 29.83 6.21 1.10
N ARG A 444 28.66 6.64 1.59
CA ARG A 444 27.35 6.09 1.22
C ARG A 444 26.75 6.79 0.02
N MET A 445 27.62 7.12 -0.94
CA MET A 445 27.30 7.94 -2.11
C MET A 445 27.13 7.15 -3.41
N ARG A 446 27.17 5.82 -3.32
CA ARG A 446 27.14 4.89 -4.46
C ARG A 446 26.00 3.90 -4.28
N ILE A 447 25.00 3.95 -5.16
CA ILE A 447 23.82 3.08 -5.13
C ILE A 447 24.06 1.85 -5.99
N ASP A 448 23.63 0.70 -5.49
CA ASP A 448 23.53 -0.56 -6.23
C ASP A 448 22.27 -0.52 -7.12
N VAL A 449 22.49 -0.30 -8.40
CA VAL A 449 21.43 -0.03 -9.37
C VAL A 449 20.60 -1.27 -9.61
N SER A 450 21.25 -2.44 -9.66
CA SER A 450 20.63 -3.72 -9.96
C SER A 450 19.75 -4.20 -8.79
N LYS A 451 20.26 -4.10 -7.56
CA LYS A 451 19.51 -4.42 -6.33
C LYS A 451 18.26 -3.55 -6.17
N THR A 452 18.41 -2.24 -6.29
CA THR A 452 17.26 -1.32 -6.16
C THR A 452 16.25 -1.46 -7.30
N ALA A 453 16.69 -1.86 -8.50
CA ALA A 453 15.77 -2.22 -9.58
C ALA A 453 15.00 -3.53 -9.31
N GLN A 454 15.55 -4.46 -8.53
CA GLN A 454 14.84 -5.68 -8.11
C GLN A 454 13.84 -5.40 -6.97
N TRP A 455 14.16 -4.48 -6.07
CA TRP A 455 13.20 -4.00 -5.06
C TRP A 455 11.96 -3.38 -5.71
N GLU A 456 12.15 -2.60 -6.77
CA GLU A 456 11.06 -2.01 -7.55
C GLU A 456 10.08 -3.07 -8.08
N VAL A 457 10.57 -4.24 -8.52
CA VAL A 457 9.70 -5.33 -8.99
C VAL A 457 8.78 -5.83 -7.87
N VAL A 458 9.30 -5.91 -6.65
CA VAL A 458 8.54 -6.36 -5.47
C VAL A 458 7.52 -5.30 -5.03
N PHE A 459 7.91 -4.03 -5.03
CA PHE A 459 7.03 -2.93 -4.62
C PHE A 459 5.93 -2.64 -5.64
N GLU A 460 6.20 -2.73 -6.95
CA GLU A 460 5.16 -2.63 -7.98
C GLU A 460 4.15 -3.77 -7.85
N HIS A 461 4.62 -4.97 -7.50
CA HIS A 461 3.72 -6.09 -7.23
C HIS A 461 2.87 -5.87 -5.97
N ALA A 462 3.44 -5.32 -4.91
CA ALA A 462 2.70 -4.93 -3.70
C ALA A 462 1.56 -3.92 -4.02
N ASP A 463 1.80 -2.93 -4.88
CA ASP A 463 0.77 -1.99 -5.35
C ASP A 463 -0.40 -2.73 -6.05
N HIS A 464 -0.09 -3.71 -6.90
CA HIS A 464 -1.10 -4.55 -7.57
C HIS A 464 -1.93 -5.37 -6.58
N LEU A 465 -1.29 -5.80 -5.49
CA LEU A 465 -1.92 -6.53 -4.39
C LEU A 465 -2.60 -5.61 -3.37
N GLY A 466 -2.57 -4.29 -3.53
CA GLY A 466 -3.15 -3.38 -2.53
C GLY A 466 -2.48 -3.51 -1.16
N LEU A 467 -1.16 -3.67 -1.14
CA LEU A 467 -0.33 -3.70 0.07
C LEU A 467 0.37 -2.36 0.25
N PHE A 468 0.00 -1.64 1.31
CA PHE A 468 0.64 -0.41 1.74
C PHE A 468 2.11 -0.65 2.09
N LEU A 469 3.01 0.16 1.54
CA LEU A 469 4.45 0.08 1.74
C LEU A 469 4.88 0.96 2.92
N HIS A 470 5.27 0.35 4.03
CA HIS A 470 5.76 1.09 5.19
C HIS A 470 7.30 1.16 5.18
N PHE A 471 7.86 2.25 4.63
CA PHE A 471 9.31 2.46 4.53
C PHE A 471 9.89 2.93 5.87
N LYS A 472 10.32 2.01 6.73
CA LYS A 472 11.14 2.32 7.91
C LYS A 472 12.57 2.62 7.45
N THR A 473 12.90 3.89 7.22
CA THR A 473 14.10 4.26 6.44
C THR A 473 15.44 3.83 7.04
N GLN A 474 15.49 3.47 8.33
CA GLN A 474 16.70 3.04 9.03
C GLN A 474 16.34 2.40 10.38
N GLU A 475 17.22 1.57 10.93
CA GLU A 475 17.16 1.13 12.34
C GLU A 475 17.89 2.10 13.28
N THR A 476 17.65 1.97 14.58
CA THR A 476 18.26 2.73 15.69
C THR A 476 19.78 2.90 15.58
N GLU A 477 20.50 1.85 15.22
CA GLU A 477 21.96 1.80 15.10
C GLU A 477 22.44 2.64 13.92
N ASN A 478 21.61 2.75 12.88
CA ASN A 478 21.93 3.45 11.64
C ASN A 478 21.57 4.95 11.68
N ASP A 479 20.88 5.43 12.72
CA ASP A 479 20.49 6.84 12.87
C ASP A 479 21.64 7.84 12.77
N ARG A 480 22.87 7.38 13.06
CA ARG A 480 24.10 8.17 12.99
C ARG A 480 25.02 7.76 11.84
N LEU A 481 24.71 6.67 11.14
CA LEU A 481 25.53 6.15 10.06
C LEU A 481 25.71 7.19 8.95
N LEU A 482 24.60 7.79 8.49
CA LEU A 482 24.62 8.85 7.50
C LEU A 482 24.77 10.21 8.20
N ASP A 483 25.86 10.92 7.88
CA ASP A 483 26.15 12.29 8.31
C ASP A 483 26.07 12.54 9.84
N ASN A 484 26.37 11.53 10.67
CA ASN A 484 26.20 11.60 12.12
C ASN A 484 24.74 11.98 12.54
N GLY A 485 23.78 11.59 11.70
CA GLY A 485 22.36 11.90 11.85
C GLY A 485 21.96 13.31 11.39
N SER A 486 22.84 14.07 10.73
CA SER A 486 22.42 15.33 10.11
C SER A 486 21.76 15.06 8.76
N LEU A 487 20.98 16.03 8.25
CA LEU A 487 20.57 16.02 6.85
C LEU A 487 21.73 16.56 5.98
N GLY A 488 22.83 15.80 5.97
CA GLY A 488 24.04 16.10 5.20
C GLY A 488 24.02 15.48 3.81
N ASP A 489 25.20 15.32 3.21
CA ASP A 489 25.31 14.94 1.80
C ASP A 489 24.78 13.51 1.58
N GLU A 490 25.11 12.55 2.47
CA GLU A 490 24.75 11.14 2.30
C GLU A 490 23.26 10.93 2.50
N ARG A 491 22.68 11.51 3.56
CA ARG A 491 21.26 11.38 3.87
C ARG A 491 20.36 12.06 2.85
N ARG A 492 20.78 13.23 2.32
CA ARG A 492 20.07 13.90 1.23
C ARG A 492 20.03 13.04 -0.02
N LEU A 493 21.15 12.41 -0.37
CA LEU A 493 21.19 11.49 -1.49
C LEU A 493 20.29 10.28 -1.24
N TYR A 494 20.43 9.65 -0.07
CA TYR A 494 19.67 8.46 0.29
C TYR A 494 18.16 8.69 0.17
N TYR A 495 17.62 9.75 0.79
CA TYR A 495 16.19 10.05 0.69
C TYR A 495 15.78 10.44 -0.73
N ARG A 496 16.63 11.15 -1.48
CA ARG A 496 16.35 11.48 -2.88
C ARG A 496 16.28 10.25 -3.77
N GLU A 497 17.18 9.29 -3.59
CA GLU A 497 17.18 8.02 -4.35
C GLU A 497 15.95 7.16 -4.01
N LEU A 498 15.54 7.12 -2.74
CA LEU A 498 14.29 6.46 -2.35
C LEU A 498 13.07 7.09 -3.05
N VAL A 499 12.97 8.42 -3.04
CA VAL A 499 11.84 9.11 -3.69
C VAL A 499 11.88 8.98 -5.21
N ALA A 500 13.05 9.12 -5.84
CA ALA A 500 13.20 9.01 -7.29
C ALA A 500 12.84 7.62 -7.84
N ARG A 501 13.14 6.56 -7.07
CA ARG A 501 12.86 5.19 -7.46
C ARG A 501 11.43 4.79 -7.07
N PHE A 502 11.05 5.01 -5.82
CA PHE A 502 9.87 4.39 -5.22
C PHE A 502 8.74 5.37 -4.88
N GLY A 503 8.98 6.68 -4.94
CA GLY A 503 7.97 7.69 -4.62
C GLY A 503 6.75 7.65 -5.54
N HIS A 504 6.81 7.02 -6.70
CA HIS A 504 5.67 6.93 -7.61
C HIS A 504 4.55 5.99 -7.11
N HIS A 505 4.85 5.02 -6.23
CA HIS A 505 3.90 4.05 -5.67
C HIS A 505 2.71 4.71 -4.98
N LEU A 506 1.55 4.07 -5.00
CA LEU A 506 0.28 4.73 -4.69
C LEU A 506 -0.04 4.78 -3.20
N ALA A 507 0.45 3.84 -2.40
CA ALA A 507 0.16 3.80 -0.97
C ALA A 507 1.42 3.44 -0.17
N LEU A 508 2.05 4.45 0.41
CA LEU A 508 3.21 4.31 1.28
C LEU A 508 3.23 5.39 2.36
N ASN A 509 4.07 5.21 3.38
CA ASN A 509 4.57 6.30 4.20
C ASN A 509 6.11 6.30 4.23
N TRP A 510 6.68 7.48 4.49
CA TRP A 510 8.08 7.62 4.85
C TRP A 510 8.19 7.61 6.37
N ASN A 511 8.71 6.54 6.95
CA ASN A 511 9.00 6.48 8.37
C ASN A 511 10.49 6.83 8.61
N LEU A 512 10.75 7.85 9.43
CA LEU A 512 12.09 8.41 9.64
C LEU A 512 13.10 7.44 10.29
N GLY A 513 12.62 6.31 10.79
CA GLY A 513 13.44 5.22 11.31
C GLY A 513 12.77 4.51 12.46
N GLU A 514 13.14 3.25 12.66
CA GLU A 514 12.81 2.48 13.85
C GLU A 514 13.46 3.10 15.08
N GLU A 515 12.75 3.04 16.21
CA GLU A 515 13.24 3.41 17.54
C GLU A 515 14.15 4.69 17.56
N ASN A 516 13.71 5.71 16.83
CA ASN A 516 14.57 6.80 16.35
C ASN A 516 15.18 7.68 17.45
N ARG A 517 16.51 7.79 17.47
CA ARG A 517 17.34 8.56 18.42
C ARG A 517 17.92 9.84 17.84
N ASN A 518 17.48 10.28 16.66
CA ASN A 518 17.86 11.59 16.13
C ASN A 518 17.38 12.71 17.06
N THR A 519 17.87 13.94 16.88
CA THR A 519 17.35 15.10 17.62
C THR A 519 16.08 15.64 16.96
N ASP A 520 15.31 16.49 17.65
CA ASP A 520 14.09 17.07 17.08
C ASP A 520 14.38 17.92 15.85
N MET A 521 15.51 18.64 15.86
CA MET A 521 15.97 19.42 14.72
C MET A 521 16.30 18.52 13.52
N GLN A 522 16.92 17.36 13.76
CA GLN A 522 17.22 16.39 12.71
C GLN A 522 15.93 15.80 12.13
N ARG A 523 15.01 15.32 12.99
CA ARG A 523 13.70 14.82 12.55
C ARG A 523 12.93 15.84 11.72
N LYS A 524 12.82 17.08 12.18
CA LYS A 524 12.16 18.18 11.46
C LYS A 524 12.80 18.46 10.10
N ALA A 525 14.14 18.47 10.05
CA ALA A 525 14.84 18.60 8.77
C ALA A 525 14.52 17.44 7.81
N TYR A 526 14.40 16.21 8.31
CA TYR A 526 14.05 15.06 7.48
C TYR A 526 12.63 15.16 6.93
N THR A 527 11.64 15.51 7.78
CA THR A 527 10.24 15.66 7.35
C THR A 527 10.11 16.76 6.30
N ASP A 528 10.77 17.90 6.51
CA ASP A 528 10.78 19.01 5.56
C ASP A 528 11.37 18.60 4.23
N TYR A 529 12.49 17.86 4.24
CA TYR A 529 13.11 17.40 3.01
C TYR A 529 12.23 16.39 2.27
N PHE A 530 11.64 15.38 2.93
CA PHE A 530 10.68 14.48 2.26
C PHE A 530 9.54 15.26 1.60
N LYS A 531 8.97 16.26 2.29
CA LYS A 531 7.92 17.11 1.72
C LYS A 531 8.42 18.03 0.59
N GLU A 532 9.69 18.39 0.58
CA GLU A 532 10.31 19.17 -0.49
C GLU A 532 10.49 18.33 -1.78
N ILE A 533 10.98 17.10 -1.65
CA ILE A 533 11.42 16.29 -2.80
C ILE A 533 10.39 15.27 -3.30
N ASP A 534 9.39 14.90 -2.50
CA ASP A 534 8.34 13.97 -2.89
C ASP A 534 7.17 14.73 -3.56
N PRO A 535 7.05 14.71 -4.90
CA PRO A 535 6.00 15.46 -5.60
C PRO A 535 4.59 14.98 -5.28
N TYR A 536 4.45 13.80 -4.66
CA TYR A 536 3.19 13.17 -4.35
C TYR A 536 2.77 13.34 -2.89
N GLN A 537 3.64 13.94 -2.06
CA GLN A 537 3.36 14.35 -0.68
C GLN A 537 2.91 13.18 0.23
N HIS A 538 3.58 12.03 0.14
CA HIS A 538 3.24 10.88 0.98
C HIS A 538 3.33 11.20 2.48
N PRO A 539 2.54 10.52 3.33
CA PRO A 539 2.60 10.69 4.78
C PRO A 539 4.02 10.47 5.34
N VAL A 540 4.46 11.33 6.24
CA VAL A 540 5.73 11.18 6.97
C VAL A 540 5.46 10.91 8.44
N VAL A 541 6.01 9.82 8.96
CA VAL A 541 5.82 9.34 10.34
C VAL A 541 7.16 9.02 11.01
N VAL A 542 7.18 8.75 12.31
CA VAL A 542 8.38 8.26 13.00
C VAL A 542 8.01 7.18 14.01
N HIS A 543 8.84 6.13 14.09
CA HIS A 543 8.74 5.08 15.09
C HIS A 543 9.60 5.40 16.31
N THR A 544 9.20 4.94 17.49
CA THR A 544 9.80 5.32 18.78
C THR A 544 9.95 4.12 19.70
N PHE A 545 10.99 4.10 20.54
CA PHE A 545 11.02 3.22 21.71
C PHE A 545 9.75 3.35 22.57
N PRO A 546 9.29 2.30 23.28
CA PRO A 546 8.01 2.32 23.97
C PRO A 546 7.92 3.40 25.05
N ARG A 547 9.07 3.78 25.64
CA ARG A 547 9.18 4.77 26.73
C ARG A 547 9.61 6.16 26.26
N GLN A 548 9.76 6.37 24.95
CA GLN A 548 10.25 7.64 24.38
C GLN A 548 9.19 8.41 23.60
N LYS A 549 7.95 7.90 23.53
CA LYS A 549 6.82 8.57 22.85
C LYS A 549 6.70 10.05 23.22
N GLU A 550 6.70 10.39 24.51
CA GLU A 550 6.64 11.80 24.93
C GLU A 550 7.83 12.61 24.43
N ALA A 551 9.05 12.07 24.60
CA ALA A 551 10.30 12.76 24.24
C ALA A 551 10.46 12.99 22.73
N ILE A 552 9.77 12.21 21.89
CA ILE A 552 9.85 12.32 20.43
C ILE A 552 8.64 13.07 19.87
N TYR A 553 7.43 12.66 20.25
CA TYR A 553 6.23 13.18 19.63
C TYR A 553 5.84 14.57 20.15
N ALA A 554 6.10 14.91 21.41
CA ALA A 554 5.69 16.21 21.95
C ALA A 554 6.26 17.39 21.14
N ASP A 555 7.51 17.29 20.69
CA ASP A 555 8.18 18.32 19.90
C ASP A 555 7.76 18.39 18.43
N LEU A 556 7.03 17.38 17.94
CA LEU A 556 6.51 17.30 16.58
C LEU A 556 5.05 17.77 16.48
N LEU A 557 4.34 17.91 17.61
CA LEU A 557 2.94 18.36 17.64
C LEU A 557 2.75 19.67 16.87
N GLY A 558 1.83 19.66 15.90
CA GLY A 558 1.54 20.82 15.05
C GLY A 558 2.58 21.13 13.98
N TYR A 559 3.68 20.36 13.86
CA TYR A 559 4.67 20.58 12.83
C TYR A 559 4.10 20.27 11.43
N SER A 560 4.23 21.19 10.50
CA SER A 560 3.44 21.20 9.25
C SER A 560 3.78 20.09 8.26
N THR A 561 4.96 19.49 8.38
CA THR A 561 5.47 18.44 7.47
C THR A 561 5.45 17.04 8.08
N PHE A 562 4.95 16.90 9.31
CA PHE A 562 4.84 15.63 10.02
C PHE A 562 3.38 15.19 10.14
N ASP A 563 3.07 13.94 9.79
CA ASP A 563 1.69 13.49 9.53
C ASP A 563 1.17 12.43 10.50
N GLY A 564 2.03 11.75 11.26
CA GLY A 564 1.57 10.61 12.03
C GLY A 564 2.58 9.97 12.97
N ALA A 565 2.05 9.17 13.90
CA ALA A 565 2.83 8.40 14.87
C ALA A 565 2.81 6.90 14.52
N SER A 566 3.98 6.29 14.58
CA SER A 566 4.21 4.84 14.42
C SER A 566 4.53 4.28 15.81
N LEU A 567 3.51 3.78 16.52
CA LEU A 567 3.62 3.48 17.95
C LEU A 567 4.26 2.12 18.20
N GLN A 568 5.22 2.10 19.11
CA GLN A 568 5.65 0.92 19.86
C GLN A 568 5.04 0.93 21.27
N SER A 569 4.33 -0.12 21.63
CA SER A 569 3.57 -0.16 22.89
C SER A 569 3.47 -1.56 23.48
N SER A 570 3.48 -1.65 24.81
CA SER A 570 2.99 -2.88 25.46
C SER A 570 1.52 -3.10 25.10
N PRO A 571 1.05 -4.34 24.88
CA PRO A 571 -0.30 -4.60 24.38
C PRO A 571 -1.40 -3.85 25.14
N GLN A 572 -1.34 -3.85 26.48
CA GLN A 572 -2.36 -3.23 27.34
C GLN A 572 -2.38 -1.69 27.28
N LEU A 573 -1.35 -1.07 26.70
CA LEU A 573 -1.24 0.39 26.58
C LEU A 573 -1.64 0.91 25.20
N VAL A 574 -1.80 0.03 24.19
CA VAL A 574 -2.05 0.44 22.80
C VAL A 574 -3.26 1.35 22.68
N PHE A 575 -4.37 1.04 23.37
CA PHE A 575 -5.56 1.91 23.39
C PHE A 575 -5.23 3.31 23.92
N ASN A 576 -4.60 3.39 25.09
CA ASN A 576 -4.32 4.66 25.77
C ASN A 576 -3.29 5.49 24.98
N ASP A 577 -2.22 4.86 24.50
CA ASP A 577 -1.19 5.54 23.70
C ASP A 577 -1.76 6.07 22.39
N THR A 578 -2.61 5.28 21.72
CA THR A 578 -3.29 5.71 20.48
C THR A 578 -4.21 6.91 20.76
N LEU A 579 -5.03 6.84 21.80
CA LEU A 579 -5.98 7.89 22.15
C LEU A 579 -5.25 9.19 22.53
N GLU A 580 -4.17 9.10 23.30
CA GLU A 580 -3.35 10.23 23.73
C GLU A 580 -2.81 11.01 22.52
N TRP A 581 -2.12 10.33 21.59
CA TRP A 581 -1.49 11.01 20.46
C TRP A 581 -2.49 11.51 19.42
N ARG A 582 -3.64 10.84 19.26
CA ARG A 582 -4.75 11.41 18.47
C ARG A 582 -5.30 12.68 19.11
N THR A 583 -5.55 12.66 20.41
CA THR A 583 -6.11 13.81 21.14
C THR A 583 -5.17 15.01 21.10
N ARG A 584 -3.89 14.80 21.40
CA ARG A 584 -2.90 15.88 21.46
C ARG A 584 -2.57 16.46 20.09
N SER A 585 -2.47 15.62 19.06
CA SER A 585 -2.24 16.08 17.69
C SER A 585 -3.42 16.93 17.19
N ALA A 586 -4.65 16.49 17.42
CA ALA A 586 -5.84 17.27 17.13
C ALA A 586 -5.86 18.62 17.88
N ALA A 587 -5.52 18.62 19.18
CA ALA A 587 -5.44 19.83 19.99
C ALA A 587 -4.33 20.80 19.51
N ALA A 588 -3.26 20.28 18.92
CA ALA A 588 -2.20 21.06 18.29
C ALA A 588 -2.56 21.58 16.89
N GLY A 589 -3.79 21.34 16.41
CA GLY A 589 -4.30 21.84 15.13
C GLY A 589 -3.90 20.99 13.91
N ARG A 590 -3.32 19.80 14.12
CA ARG A 590 -2.96 18.88 13.04
C ARG A 590 -3.23 17.43 13.46
N LYS A 591 -4.34 16.87 13.00
CA LYS A 591 -4.74 15.50 13.33
C LYS A 591 -3.76 14.49 12.75
N TRP A 592 -3.14 13.68 13.60
CA TRP A 592 -2.21 12.66 13.15
C TRP A 592 -2.89 11.34 12.80
N VAL A 593 -2.31 10.67 11.81
CA VAL A 593 -2.53 9.23 11.55
C VAL A 593 -1.73 8.45 12.58
N VAL A 594 -2.39 7.71 13.46
CA VAL A 594 -1.74 7.02 14.59
C VAL A 594 -1.97 5.51 14.48
N ALA A 595 -0.92 4.77 14.16
CA ALA A 595 -0.94 3.31 14.09
C ALA A 595 -0.11 2.69 15.21
N ASN A 596 -0.37 1.43 15.55
CA ASN A 596 0.54 0.64 16.36
C ASN A 596 1.28 -0.35 15.46
N ASP A 597 2.58 -0.11 15.33
CA ASP A 597 3.39 -0.82 14.35
C ASP A 597 4.28 -1.86 15.02
N GLU A 598 4.44 -1.78 16.34
CA GLU A 598 5.11 -2.80 17.12
C GLU A 598 4.47 -2.93 18.50
N GLN A 599 4.24 -4.19 18.92
CA GLN A 599 3.66 -4.53 20.21
C GLN A 599 4.48 -5.57 20.95
N GLY A 600 4.44 -5.48 22.28
CA GLY A 600 5.10 -6.43 23.16
C GLY A 600 6.51 -6.01 23.54
N ASP A 601 7.29 -6.99 23.97
CA ASP A 601 8.73 -6.83 24.20
C ASP A 601 9.53 -7.42 23.03
N ALA A 602 10.80 -7.01 22.92
CA ALA A 602 11.72 -7.47 21.86
C ALA A 602 11.91 -8.99 21.80
N GLN A 603 11.59 -9.74 22.86
CA GLN A 603 11.70 -11.19 22.84
C GLN A 603 10.42 -11.83 22.29
N THR A 604 9.25 -11.35 22.69
CA THR A 604 7.98 -12.05 22.46
C THR A 604 7.29 -11.58 21.19
N GLY A 605 7.17 -10.27 20.96
CA GLY A 605 6.32 -9.71 19.91
C GLY A 605 4.93 -10.36 19.88
N VAL A 606 4.44 -10.68 18.68
CA VAL A 606 3.37 -11.66 18.44
C VAL A 606 4.00 -13.04 18.29
N ALA A 607 3.65 -13.95 19.18
CA ALA A 607 4.12 -15.32 19.11
C ALA A 607 3.55 -16.04 17.86
N PRO A 608 4.17 -17.13 17.37
CA PRO A 608 3.56 -17.94 16.32
C PRO A 608 2.34 -18.73 16.82
N ASP A 609 1.50 -19.21 15.90
CA ASP A 609 0.26 -19.95 16.18
C ASP A 609 0.48 -21.25 16.98
N ASP A 610 1.66 -21.86 16.89
CA ASP A 610 1.99 -23.07 17.67
C ASP A 610 2.28 -22.78 19.15
N VAL A 611 2.53 -21.51 19.49
CA VAL A 611 2.74 -21.00 20.84
C VAL A 611 1.47 -20.33 21.38
N ASP A 612 0.86 -19.47 20.59
CA ASP A 612 -0.39 -18.76 20.92
C ASP A 612 -1.42 -18.95 19.79
N PRO A 613 -2.22 -20.03 19.80
CA PRO A 613 -3.15 -20.33 18.71
C PRO A 613 -4.38 -19.43 18.68
N THR A 614 -4.70 -18.72 19.78
CA THR A 614 -5.92 -17.89 19.87
C THR A 614 -5.63 -16.42 19.68
N HIS A 615 -4.39 -15.99 19.99
CA HIS A 615 -3.95 -14.59 19.96
C HIS A 615 -4.87 -13.65 20.73
N ASP A 616 -5.54 -14.13 21.79
CA ASP A 616 -6.58 -13.39 22.49
C ASP A 616 -6.04 -12.04 22.99
N GLY A 617 -4.88 -12.04 23.65
CA GLY A 617 -4.26 -10.84 24.18
C GLY A 617 -3.89 -9.80 23.10
N ILE A 618 -3.44 -10.26 21.93
CA ILE A 618 -3.08 -9.40 20.79
C ILE A 618 -4.35 -8.89 20.09
N ARG A 619 -5.32 -9.76 19.83
CA ARG A 619 -6.62 -9.37 19.28
C ARG A 619 -7.29 -8.30 20.13
N GLU A 620 -7.40 -8.56 21.44
CA GLU A 620 -8.13 -7.72 22.37
C GLU A 620 -7.45 -6.38 22.61
N ASN A 621 -6.16 -6.41 22.97
CA ASN A 621 -5.49 -5.22 23.48
C ASN A 621 -4.78 -4.43 22.37
N VAL A 622 -4.39 -5.07 21.26
CA VAL A 622 -3.61 -4.44 20.19
C VAL A 622 -4.50 -4.08 19.01
N LEU A 623 -5.08 -5.09 18.35
CA LEU A 623 -5.93 -4.88 17.18
C LEU A 623 -7.17 -4.05 17.54
N TRP A 624 -8.02 -4.55 18.43
CA TRP A 624 -9.19 -3.80 18.86
C TRP A 624 -8.82 -2.60 19.74
N GLY A 625 -7.70 -2.65 20.46
CA GLY A 625 -7.22 -1.48 21.21
C GLY A 625 -6.91 -0.27 20.34
N ASN A 626 -6.14 -0.45 19.26
CA ASN A 626 -5.86 0.65 18.34
C ASN A 626 -7.14 1.10 17.62
N LEU A 627 -7.92 0.15 17.08
CA LEU A 627 -9.15 0.46 16.34
C LEU A 627 -10.16 1.22 17.22
N MET A 628 -10.41 0.79 18.45
CA MET A 628 -11.37 1.42 19.36
C MET A 628 -10.88 2.73 19.99
N ALA A 629 -9.58 3.02 19.94
CA ALA A 629 -9.04 4.36 20.22
C ALA A 629 -9.22 5.33 19.02
N GLY A 630 -9.73 4.82 17.89
CA GLY A 630 -9.87 5.54 16.63
C GLY A 630 -8.57 5.61 15.82
N GLY A 631 -7.62 4.72 16.09
CA GLY A 631 -6.34 4.63 15.38
C GLY A 631 -6.48 4.18 13.92
N ALA A 632 -5.35 4.18 13.22
CA ALA A 632 -5.25 3.90 11.80
C ALA A 632 -5.00 2.42 11.46
N GLY A 633 -4.90 1.54 12.47
CA GLY A 633 -4.65 0.12 12.31
C GLY A 633 -3.31 -0.34 12.89
N VAL A 634 -2.91 -1.56 12.53
CA VAL A 634 -1.79 -2.27 13.18
C VAL A 634 -0.89 -3.01 12.21
N GLU A 635 0.39 -3.16 12.55
CA GLU A 635 1.29 -4.15 11.93
C GLU A 635 1.96 -4.99 13.04
N TYR A 636 2.29 -6.25 12.77
CA TYR A 636 2.69 -7.20 13.82
C TYR A 636 4.19 -7.54 13.82
N TYR A 637 4.90 -7.12 14.86
CA TYR A 637 6.27 -7.52 15.21
C TYR A 637 6.41 -8.92 15.79
N PHE A 638 7.50 -9.62 15.47
CA PHE A 638 7.64 -11.08 15.68
C PHE A 638 8.58 -11.50 16.83
N GLY A 639 9.30 -10.56 17.44
CA GLY A 639 10.22 -10.83 18.55
C GLY A 639 11.37 -11.79 18.21
N TYR A 640 12.24 -12.05 19.18
CA TYR A 640 13.44 -12.92 19.01
C TYR A 640 13.36 -14.32 19.65
N ARG A 641 12.36 -14.59 20.49
CA ARG A 641 12.32 -15.79 21.35
C ARG A 641 11.92 -17.07 20.61
N TYR A 642 10.97 -16.97 19.67
CA TYR A 642 10.34 -18.12 19.05
C TYR A 642 10.85 -18.36 17.63
N ALA A 643 10.59 -19.54 17.08
CA ALA A 643 10.86 -19.81 15.67
C ALA A 643 10.02 -18.88 14.79
N ASN A 644 10.50 -18.61 13.57
CA ASN A 644 9.95 -17.54 12.73
C ASN A 644 9.94 -16.19 13.48
N SER A 645 11.07 -15.91 14.15
CA SER A 645 11.37 -14.62 14.75
C SER A 645 11.45 -13.54 13.69
N ASP A 646 11.54 -12.29 14.12
CA ASP A 646 11.70 -11.17 13.21
C ASP A 646 12.90 -11.35 12.24
N LEU A 647 14.04 -11.83 12.75
CA LEU A 647 15.21 -12.15 11.93
C LEU A 647 15.13 -13.48 11.18
N THR A 648 14.27 -14.43 11.56
CA THR A 648 14.32 -15.82 11.06
C THR A 648 13.05 -16.30 10.37
N CYS A 649 12.01 -15.46 10.27
CA CYS A 649 10.78 -15.82 9.57
C CYS A 649 11.04 -16.04 8.08
N GLU A 650 10.64 -17.22 7.59
CA GLU A 650 10.65 -17.62 6.17
C GLU A 650 9.22 -17.93 5.67
N ASP A 651 8.25 -18.02 6.59
CA ASP A 651 6.87 -18.38 6.30
C ASP A 651 5.89 -17.57 7.15
N TRP A 652 5.15 -16.67 6.51
CA TRP A 652 4.09 -15.90 7.17
C TRP A 652 2.96 -16.77 7.71
N ARG A 653 2.84 -18.04 7.28
CA ARG A 653 1.89 -18.99 7.84
C ARG A 653 2.14 -19.32 9.30
N SER A 654 3.29 -18.94 9.86
CA SER A 654 3.54 -19.09 11.28
C SER A 654 2.54 -18.30 12.14
N ARG A 655 1.80 -17.35 11.57
CA ARG A 655 0.79 -16.50 12.24
C ARG A 655 -0.53 -16.44 11.45
N ASP A 656 -0.90 -17.55 10.78
CA ASP A 656 -2.10 -17.66 9.94
C ASP A 656 -3.38 -17.23 10.66
N ALA A 657 -3.53 -17.63 11.93
CA ALA A 657 -4.69 -17.28 12.74
C ALA A 657 -4.77 -15.77 13.02
N MET A 658 -3.64 -15.11 13.27
CA MET A 658 -3.62 -13.66 13.50
C MET A 658 -4.10 -12.91 12.25
N TRP A 659 -3.68 -13.33 11.05
CA TRP A 659 -4.14 -12.68 9.81
C TRP A 659 -5.66 -12.77 9.62
N ASP A 660 -6.29 -13.90 10.01
CA ASP A 660 -7.74 -14.03 9.96
C ASP A 660 -8.44 -13.11 10.96
N LEU A 661 -7.94 -13.01 12.20
CA LEU A 661 -8.48 -12.11 13.23
C LEU A 661 -8.43 -10.65 12.78
N SER A 662 -7.32 -10.24 12.16
CA SER A 662 -7.16 -8.90 11.60
C SER A 662 -8.12 -8.65 10.43
N ARG A 663 -8.29 -9.62 9.52
CA ARG A 663 -9.25 -9.53 8.42
C ARG A 663 -10.68 -9.41 8.93
N TYR A 664 -11.06 -10.16 9.97
CA TYR A 664 -12.40 -10.06 10.57
C TYR A 664 -12.69 -8.66 11.10
N ALA A 665 -11.71 -8.00 11.73
CA ALA A 665 -11.87 -6.62 12.19
C ALA A 665 -12.03 -5.65 11.01
N LEU A 666 -11.21 -5.75 9.96
CA LEU A 666 -11.34 -4.92 8.76
C LEU A 666 -12.70 -5.12 8.07
N GLU A 667 -13.14 -6.37 7.90
CA GLU A 667 -14.44 -6.73 7.35
C GLU A 667 -15.60 -6.20 8.20
N PHE A 668 -15.47 -6.17 9.53
CA PHE A 668 -16.49 -5.58 10.40
C PHE A 668 -16.72 -4.10 10.08
N PHE A 669 -15.66 -3.30 9.95
CA PHE A 669 -15.82 -1.88 9.60
C PHE A 669 -16.33 -1.70 8.16
N GLN A 670 -15.79 -2.46 7.22
CA GLN A 670 -16.12 -2.35 5.79
C GLN A 670 -17.55 -2.82 5.47
N ASN A 671 -17.92 -4.03 5.89
CA ASN A 671 -19.19 -4.66 5.50
C ASN A 671 -20.41 -4.04 6.19
N ASN A 672 -20.20 -3.33 7.31
CA ASN A 672 -21.27 -2.68 8.06
C ASN A 672 -21.34 -1.16 7.82
N THR A 673 -20.63 -0.65 6.81
CA THR A 673 -20.64 0.77 6.40
C THR A 673 -20.34 1.72 7.58
N ILE A 674 -19.38 1.31 8.44
CA ILE A 674 -19.03 2.09 9.63
C ILE A 674 -18.11 3.24 9.19
N GLU A 675 -18.57 4.47 9.38
CA GLU A 675 -17.81 5.68 9.06
C GLU A 675 -16.80 6.01 10.18
N PHE A 676 -15.86 5.09 10.43
CA PHE A 676 -14.91 5.19 11.56
C PHE A 676 -14.12 6.50 11.59
N TRP A 677 -13.91 7.16 10.45
CA TRP A 677 -13.26 8.47 10.33
C TRP A 677 -14.08 9.62 10.95
N LYS A 678 -15.38 9.42 11.21
CA LYS A 678 -16.25 10.36 11.95
C LYS A 678 -16.39 9.98 13.43
N MET A 679 -15.76 8.89 13.87
CA MET A 679 -15.92 8.39 15.23
C MET A 679 -14.84 8.93 16.16
N SER A 680 -15.25 9.23 17.38
CA SER A 680 -14.39 9.64 18.48
C SER A 680 -14.63 8.76 19.70
N ASN A 681 -13.69 8.82 20.66
CA ASN A 681 -13.83 8.08 21.89
C ASN A 681 -15.08 8.51 22.66
N ALA A 682 -15.85 7.53 23.13
CA ALA A 682 -17.07 7.73 23.91
C ALA A 682 -17.16 6.75 25.09
N ASN A 683 -16.02 6.38 25.68
CA ASN A 683 -15.96 5.42 26.78
C ASN A 683 -16.84 5.82 27.97
N ASP A 684 -16.98 7.13 28.23
CA ASP A 684 -17.84 7.67 29.29
C ASP A 684 -19.33 7.31 29.12
N ARG A 685 -19.74 6.85 27.93
CA ARG A 685 -21.11 6.41 27.65
C ARG A 685 -21.35 4.94 27.99
N VAL A 686 -20.33 4.13 28.26
CA VAL A 686 -20.52 2.69 28.49
C VAL A 686 -20.06 2.28 29.88
N SER A 687 -20.80 1.37 30.52
CA SER A 687 -20.43 0.87 31.84
C SER A 687 -19.28 -0.14 31.82
N ASN A 688 -18.96 -0.69 30.65
CA ASN A 688 -17.92 -1.70 30.44
C ASN A 688 -17.47 -1.67 28.97
N GLY A 689 -16.19 -1.94 28.71
CA GLY A 689 -15.59 -1.98 27.38
C GLY A 689 -15.16 -0.61 26.84
N TRP A 690 -14.81 -0.59 25.56
CA TRP A 690 -14.46 0.63 24.82
C TRP A 690 -15.57 1.03 23.87
N CYS A 691 -15.73 2.32 23.65
CA CYS A 691 -16.78 2.87 22.81
C CYS A 691 -16.23 3.90 21.83
N LEU A 692 -16.56 3.70 20.56
CA LEU A 692 -16.44 4.70 19.50
C LEU A 692 -17.84 5.14 19.10
N ALA A 693 -18.04 6.44 18.93
CA ALA A 693 -19.33 6.98 18.52
C ALA A 693 -19.16 8.11 17.49
N HIS A 694 -20.11 8.22 16.56
CA HIS A 694 -20.32 9.46 15.84
C HIS A 694 -20.63 10.60 16.83
N GLU A 695 -20.15 11.81 16.53
CA GLU A 695 -20.43 12.99 17.36
C GLU A 695 -21.93 13.26 17.52
N ASP A 696 -22.73 13.02 16.48
CA ASP A 696 -24.19 13.15 16.48
C ASP A 696 -24.92 11.98 17.15
N GLY A 697 -24.18 10.94 17.59
CA GLY A 697 -24.70 9.75 18.23
C GLY A 697 -25.46 8.79 17.30
N THR A 698 -25.46 8.98 15.98
CA THR A 698 -26.21 8.13 15.04
C THR A 698 -25.68 6.70 14.93
N MET A 699 -24.40 6.49 15.23
CA MET A 699 -23.76 5.18 15.24
C MET A 699 -22.76 5.08 16.39
N MET A 700 -22.71 3.93 17.03
CA MET A 700 -21.74 3.61 18.08
C MET A 700 -21.25 2.17 17.92
N VAL A 701 -19.98 1.94 18.22
CA VAL A 701 -19.35 0.62 18.30
C VAL A 701 -18.88 0.44 19.74
N VAL A 702 -19.31 -0.64 20.40
CA VAL A 702 -18.89 -0.98 21.76
C VAL A 702 -18.12 -2.29 21.72
N TYR A 703 -16.87 -2.30 22.18
CA TYR A 703 -16.07 -3.49 22.31
C TYR A 703 -15.99 -3.94 23.77
N LEU A 704 -16.62 -5.08 24.06
CA LEU A 704 -16.63 -5.72 25.37
C LEU A 704 -15.47 -6.71 25.42
N ILE A 705 -14.30 -6.26 25.87
CA ILE A 705 -13.05 -7.05 25.91
C ILE A 705 -13.24 -8.36 26.69
N ASP A 706 -13.77 -8.30 27.90
CA ASP A 706 -14.01 -9.50 28.72
C ASP A 706 -15.37 -10.18 28.42
N GLY A 707 -16.09 -9.69 27.40
CA GLY A 707 -17.47 -10.07 27.12
C GLY A 707 -18.46 -9.58 28.20
N GLY A 708 -19.47 -10.41 28.47
CA GLY A 708 -20.51 -10.11 29.45
C GLY A 708 -21.54 -9.10 28.94
N THR A 709 -22.09 -8.31 29.87
CA THR A 709 -23.10 -7.28 29.58
C THR A 709 -22.56 -5.89 29.85
N ALA A 710 -23.06 -4.89 29.13
CA ALA A 710 -22.85 -3.49 29.45
C ALA A 710 -24.17 -2.71 29.40
N SER A 711 -24.15 -1.53 30.00
CA SER A 711 -25.16 -0.50 29.78
C SER A 711 -24.54 0.66 29.00
N ILE A 712 -25.33 1.30 28.16
CA ILE A 712 -24.94 2.46 27.37
C ILE A 712 -25.84 3.66 27.67
N ASP A 713 -25.25 4.84 27.85
CA ASP A 713 -25.97 6.10 27.98
C ASP A 713 -26.27 6.68 26.59
N LEU A 714 -27.56 6.79 26.28
CA LEU A 714 -28.10 7.37 25.05
C LEU A 714 -28.77 8.73 25.30
N ALA A 715 -28.50 9.36 26.44
CA ALA A 715 -28.93 10.74 26.71
C ALA A 715 -28.44 11.70 25.61
N GLY A 716 -29.32 12.63 25.21
CA GLY A 716 -29.02 13.61 24.16
C GLY A 716 -29.22 13.11 22.72
N SER A 717 -29.50 11.83 22.51
CA SER A 717 -29.77 11.27 21.18
C SER A 717 -31.16 11.66 20.68
N THR A 718 -31.27 12.11 19.43
CA THR A 718 -32.56 12.47 18.79
C THR A 718 -32.96 11.42 17.75
N GLY A 719 -34.14 10.80 17.90
CA GLY A 719 -34.65 9.75 17.02
C GLY A 719 -35.71 8.91 17.74
N THR A 720 -36.07 7.74 17.21
CA THR A 720 -37.10 6.87 17.84
C THR A 720 -36.47 5.73 18.63
N THR A 721 -35.64 4.91 17.99
CA THR A 721 -34.97 3.75 18.59
C THR A 721 -33.60 3.54 17.96
N TYR A 722 -32.72 2.83 18.65
CA TYR A 722 -31.52 2.25 18.07
C TYR A 722 -31.70 0.75 17.84
N THR A 723 -31.12 0.22 16.77
CA THR A 723 -30.84 -1.20 16.61
C THR A 723 -29.52 -1.56 17.28
N SER A 724 -29.48 -2.71 17.97
CA SER A 724 -28.29 -3.29 18.59
C SER A 724 -27.98 -4.66 17.98
N LYS A 725 -26.76 -4.83 17.47
CA LYS A 725 -26.29 -6.05 16.80
C LYS A 725 -24.91 -6.45 17.29
N TRP A 726 -24.66 -7.75 17.38
CA TRP A 726 -23.45 -8.32 17.96
C TRP A 726 -22.57 -8.94 16.87
N PHE A 727 -21.26 -8.76 16.97
CA PHE A 727 -20.25 -9.33 16.08
C PHE A 727 -19.25 -10.12 16.92
N ASN A 728 -18.91 -11.33 16.45
CA ASN A 728 -17.94 -12.19 17.11
C ASN A 728 -16.54 -11.94 16.53
N PRO A 729 -15.66 -11.21 17.21
CA PRO A 729 -14.32 -10.88 16.72
C PRO A 729 -13.39 -12.09 16.59
N ARG A 730 -13.69 -13.22 17.24
CA ARG A 730 -12.91 -14.47 17.15
C ARG A 730 -13.16 -15.25 15.87
N THR A 731 -14.34 -15.10 15.28
CA THR A 731 -14.81 -15.93 14.16
C THR A 731 -15.27 -15.14 12.94
N GLY A 732 -15.43 -13.82 13.08
CA GLY A 732 -15.91 -12.95 12.02
C GLY A 732 -17.37 -13.20 11.65
N GLY A 733 -17.70 -12.91 10.39
CA GLY A 733 -19.00 -13.20 9.81
C GLY A 733 -20.06 -12.12 10.02
N ALA A 734 -21.33 -12.50 9.83
CA ALA A 734 -22.45 -11.58 9.88
C ALA A 734 -22.77 -11.10 11.30
N LEU A 735 -23.36 -9.91 11.40
CA LEU A 735 -23.97 -9.40 12.62
C LEU A 735 -25.09 -10.33 13.11
N GLN A 736 -25.13 -10.54 14.43
CA GLN A 736 -26.03 -11.45 15.13
C GLN A 736 -26.95 -10.70 16.09
N ASP A 737 -28.07 -11.34 16.42
CA ASP A 737 -28.99 -10.84 17.44
C ASP A 737 -28.51 -11.25 18.84
N GLY A 738 -28.32 -10.25 19.72
CA GLY A 738 -28.21 -10.48 21.15
C GLY A 738 -29.59 -10.60 21.82
N SER A 739 -29.59 -10.66 23.16
CA SER A 739 -30.85 -10.72 23.91
C SER A 739 -31.64 -9.40 23.88
N VAL A 740 -30.96 -8.28 23.60
CA VAL A 740 -31.58 -6.97 23.35
C VAL A 740 -31.25 -6.53 21.93
N ARG A 741 -32.29 -6.22 21.16
CA ARG A 741 -32.18 -5.87 19.72
C ARG A 741 -32.52 -4.42 19.42
N SER A 742 -33.27 -3.78 20.31
CA SER A 742 -33.69 -2.39 20.19
C SER A 742 -33.46 -1.67 21.51
N LEU A 743 -32.94 -0.45 21.44
CA LEU A 743 -32.68 0.42 22.57
C LEU A 743 -33.52 1.69 22.41
N ASN A 744 -34.17 2.13 23.48
CA ASN A 744 -34.90 3.40 23.44
C ASN A 744 -33.90 4.57 23.46
N VAL A 745 -34.22 5.65 22.74
CA VAL A 745 -33.47 6.89 22.89
C VAL A 745 -33.65 7.44 24.31
N GLY A 746 -32.59 8.06 24.84
CA GLY A 746 -32.61 8.73 26.15
C GLY A 746 -32.24 7.82 27.33
N GLY A 747 -31.27 8.31 28.10
CA GLY A 747 -30.81 7.69 29.34
C GLY A 747 -30.07 6.37 29.12
N THR A 748 -29.82 5.67 30.23
CA THR A 748 -29.06 4.42 30.24
C THR A 748 -29.92 3.23 29.83
N GLN A 749 -29.46 2.47 28.83
CA GLN A 749 -30.08 1.23 28.35
C GLN A 749 -29.12 0.05 28.51
N SER A 750 -29.64 -1.15 28.80
CA SER A 750 -28.82 -2.37 28.81
C SER A 750 -28.61 -2.91 27.39
N LEU A 751 -27.39 -3.31 27.06
CA LEU A 751 -27.07 -3.99 25.78
C LEU A 751 -27.51 -5.46 25.77
N GLY A 752 -27.89 -6.02 26.93
CA GLY A 752 -28.23 -7.43 27.07
C GLY A 752 -27.02 -8.35 26.99
N ASN A 753 -27.29 -9.62 26.68
CA ASN A 753 -26.28 -10.67 26.53
C ASN A 753 -25.95 -10.91 25.06
N ALA A 754 -24.72 -11.33 24.82
CA ALA A 754 -24.26 -11.84 23.54
C ALA A 754 -25.10 -13.04 23.04
N PRO A 755 -25.10 -13.30 21.72
CA PRO A 755 -25.73 -14.49 21.13
C PRO A 755 -25.34 -15.77 21.89
N ASP A 756 -26.33 -16.58 22.20
CA ASP A 756 -26.22 -17.85 22.93
C ASP A 756 -25.51 -17.79 24.30
N GLY A 757 -25.28 -16.58 24.85
CA GLY A 757 -24.54 -16.39 26.09
C GLY A 757 -23.06 -16.81 26.00
N ALA A 758 -22.50 -16.83 24.78
CA ALA A 758 -21.16 -17.35 24.56
C ALA A 758 -20.08 -16.44 25.20
N PRO A 759 -19.10 -17.03 25.92
CA PRO A 759 -18.04 -16.27 26.59
C PRO A 759 -17.04 -15.66 25.60
N GLY A 760 -16.15 -14.81 26.14
CA GLY A 760 -15.12 -14.09 25.39
C GLY A 760 -15.59 -12.73 24.87
N ASP A 761 -14.70 -12.04 24.17
CA ASP A 761 -14.90 -10.68 23.69
C ASP A 761 -16.09 -10.53 22.73
N TRP A 762 -16.72 -9.36 22.65
CA TRP A 762 -17.79 -9.11 21.69
C TRP A 762 -17.80 -7.66 21.24
N VAL A 763 -18.17 -7.44 19.99
CA VAL A 763 -18.37 -6.09 19.44
C VAL A 763 -19.87 -5.87 19.26
N VAL A 764 -20.40 -4.76 19.74
CA VAL A 764 -21.80 -4.37 19.60
C VAL A 764 -21.87 -3.15 18.68
N LEU A 765 -22.53 -3.29 17.54
CA LEU A 765 -22.87 -2.19 16.65
C LEU A 765 -24.25 -1.65 17.01
N ILE A 766 -24.30 -0.37 17.34
CA ILE A 766 -25.52 0.35 17.72
C ILE A 766 -25.77 1.42 16.65
N THR A 767 -26.94 1.37 16.01
CA THR A 767 -27.29 2.25 14.89
C THR A 767 -28.67 2.85 15.08
N LEU A 768 -28.81 4.14 14.85
CA LEU A 768 -30.09 4.82 15.00
C LEU A 768 -31.04 4.38 13.88
N ASP A 769 -32.24 3.92 14.23
CA ASP A 769 -33.26 3.54 13.26
C ASP A 769 -33.85 4.80 12.61
N ALA A 770 -33.61 5.00 11.33
CA ALA A 770 -34.23 6.07 10.53
C ALA A 770 -35.68 5.72 10.10
N ALA A 771 -36.50 5.18 11.01
CA ALA A 771 -37.92 4.91 10.73
C ALA A 771 -38.80 6.04 11.29
N PHE A 772 -39.32 6.87 10.36
CA PHE A 772 -40.24 8.00 10.55
C PHE A 772 -39.69 9.23 11.29
N VAL A 773 -38.96 10.08 10.56
CA VAL A 773 -39.21 11.52 10.70
C VAL A 773 -40.60 11.77 10.09
N THR A 774 -41.66 11.71 10.89
CA THR A 774 -42.83 12.51 10.55
C THR A 774 -42.33 13.96 10.50
N PRO A 775 -42.48 14.69 9.38
CA PRO A 775 -42.27 16.13 9.40
C PRO A 775 -43.09 16.65 10.58
N ALA A 776 -42.49 17.47 11.44
CA ALA A 776 -43.21 18.11 12.52
C ALA A 776 -44.56 18.62 12.00
N PRO A 777 -45.68 18.48 12.74
CA PRO A 777 -46.93 19.06 12.31
C PRO A 777 -46.65 20.52 12.03
N VAL A 778 -46.89 20.97 10.80
CA VAL A 778 -46.94 22.40 10.51
C VAL A 778 -47.96 22.96 11.49
N ASN A 779 -47.48 23.70 12.49
CA ASN A 779 -48.33 24.46 13.39
C ASN A 779 -49.08 25.47 12.52
N GLN A 780 -50.26 25.05 12.04
CA GLN A 780 -51.33 25.94 11.64
C GLN A 780 -51.64 26.82 12.85
N PRO A 781 -51.48 28.15 12.77
CA PRO A 781 -51.86 29.02 13.86
C PRO A 781 -53.38 28.94 14.03
N THR A 782 -53.83 28.40 15.16
CA THR A 782 -55.22 28.51 15.61
C THR A 782 -55.48 29.96 16.02
N SER A 783 -56.01 30.77 15.11
CA SER A 783 -56.63 32.05 15.47
C SER A 783 -58.10 31.82 15.81
N SER A 784 -58.51 32.22 17.01
CA SER A 784 -59.90 32.54 17.34
C SER A 784 -59.92 33.92 18.01
N PRO A 785 -61.04 34.66 17.90
CA PRO A 785 -61.08 35.90 17.13
C PRO A 785 -60.90 37.13 18.02
N VAL A 786 -60.21 38.15 17.50
CA VAL A 786 -60.29 39.50 18.06
C VAL A 786 -60.56 40.49 16.93
N VAL A 787 -61.57 41.31 17.21
CA VAL A 787 -62.23 42.32 16.40
C VAL A 787 -61.25 43.36 15.84
N PHE A 788 -61.35 43.65 14.54
CA PHE A 788 -60.76 44.85 13.93
C PHE A 788 -61.83 45.93 13.74
N PRO A 789 -61.61 47.17 14.20
CA PRO A 789 -62.26 48.32 13.61
C PRO A 789 -61.65 48.62 12.23
N THR A 790 -62.52 49.16 11.39
CA THR A 790 -62.40 49.35 9.93
C THR A 790 -61.29 50.28 9.46
N GLN A 791 -60.86 50.03 8.22
CA GLN A 791 -59.95 50.83 7.42
C GLN A 791 -60.27 52.32 7.35
N ASN A 792 -59.24 53.13 7.12
CA ASN A 792 -59.32 54.16 6.08
C ASN A 792 -57.95 54.42 5.43
N SER A 793 -57.96 54.40 4.11
CA SER A 793 -56.94 54.93 3.21
C SER A 793 -56.81 56.45 3.34
N THR A 794 -55.61 57.02 3.13
CA THR A 794 -55.35 58.12 2.17
C THR A 794 -53.89 58.59 2.20
N GLN A 795 -53.50 59.13 1.03
CA GLN A 795 -52.22 59.64 0.52
C GLN A 795 -51.56 60.85 1.28
N PRO A 796 -50.37 61.34 0.85
CA PRO A 796 -49.29 62.00 1.64
C PRO A 796 -49.42 63.53 1.73
N PRO A 797 -48.55 64.26 2.47
CA PRO A 797 -47.47 65.06 1.82
C PRO A 797 -46.21 65.40 2.74
N VAL A 798 -44.99 65.58 2.20
CA VAL A 798 -44.24 66.87 1.98
C VAL A 798 -43.57 67.54 3.23
N VAL A 799 -42.21 67.53 3.21
CA VAL A 799 -41.24 68.64 3.49
C VAL A 799 -40.68 68.96 4.90
N ASN A 800 -39.34 68.89 4.94
CA ASN A 800 -38.27 69.68 5.60
C ASN A 800 -38.19 69.97 7.13
N ALA A 801 -37.05 69.49 7.64
CA ALA A 801 -35.94 70.22 8.28
C ALA A 801 -36.06 70.76 9.73
N SER A 802 -35.02 70.39 10.49
CA SER A 802 -34.31 71.16 11.53
C SER A 802 -34.52 70.70 12.98
N SER A 803 -33.57 69.92 13.52
CA SER A 803 -32.69 70.34 14.62
C SER A 803 -31.77 69.18 15.08
N VAL A 804 -30.49 69.50 15.20
CA VAL A 804 -29.32 68.72 15.67
C VAL A 804 -29.17 69.00 17.19
N PRO A 805 -28.64 68.13 18.10
CA PRO A 805 -27.25 67.63 18.00
C PRO A 805 -26.83 66.25 18.62
N THR A 806 -25.76 65.71 18.01
CA THR A 806 -24.56 64.95 18.54
C THR A 806 -24.78 63.60 19.26
N VAL A 807 -24.03 62.50 19.06
CA VAL A 807 -22.56 62.25 18.93
C VAL A 807 -22.29 60.96 18.10
N SER A 808 -21.10 60.89 17.47
CA SER A 808 -20.54 59.95 16.46
C SER A 808 -20.53 58.42 16.73
N PRO A 809 -20.48 57.62 15.65
CA PRO A 809 -19.72 56.36 15.60
C PRO A 809 -18.78 56.27 14.38
N ILE A 810 -17.73 55.44 14.45
CA ILE A 810 -16.85 55.12 13.32
C ILE A 810 -16.98 53.62 13.00
N SER A 811 -17.15 53.35 11.71
CA SER A 811 -17.41 52.08 11.02
C SER A 811 -16.14 51.33 10.62
N GLU A 812 -16.24 50.01 10.45
CA GLU A 812 -15.49 49.29 9.41
C GLU A 812 -16.34 48.16 8.78
N SER A 813 -16.34 48.12 7.44
CA SER A 813 -16.67 46.94 6.63
C SER A 813 -15.99 47.03 5.25
N VAL A 814 -15.03 46.11 4.98
CA VAL A 814 -14.78 45.23 3.79
C VAL A 814 -15.28 45.73 2.41
N PRO A 815 -14.57 45.63 1.23
CA PRO A 815 -14.14 44.34 0.62
C PRO A 815 -13.02 44.29 -0.49
N SER A 816 -12.76 43.04 -0.93
CA SER A 816 -12.43 42.56 -2.29
C SER A 816 -10.97 42.26 -2.69
N ALA A 817 -10.77 41.06 -3.23
CA ALA A 817 -9.51 40.46 -3.68
C ALA A 817 -9.50 40.18 -5.21
N ALA A 818 -8.34 40.35 -5.85
CA ALA A 818 -7.88 39.67 -7.08
C ALA A 818 -6.38 40.02 -7.36
N PRO A 819 -5.64 39.24 -8.20
CA PRO A 819 -4.29 38.74 -7.88
C PRO A 819 -3.15 39.30 -8.76
N VAL A 820 -1.87 39.14 -8.33
CA VAL A 820 -0.67 39.30 -9.18
C VAL A 820 0.46 38.36 -8.74
N ALA A 821 1.13 37.74 -9.72
CA ALA A 821 2.25 36.80 -9.62
C ALA A 821 3.64 37.45 -9.91
N ALA A 822 4.70 36.67 -9.61
CA ALA A 822 6.11 36.76 -10.07
C ALA A 822 7.16 37.37 -9.08
N PRO A 823 8.48 37.07 -9.22
CA PRO A 823 9.22 36.19 -8.29
C PRO A 823 10.39 36.89 -7.56
N ILE A 824 10.85 36.32 -6.44
CA ILE A 824 11.93 36.89 -5.61
C ILE A 824 13.30 36.29 -5.98
N ARG A 825 14.27 37.20 -6.13
CA ARG A 825 15.67 37.01 -6.53
C ARG A 825 16.57 36.89 -5.28
N ALA A 826 17.61 36.07 -5.36
CA ALA A 826 18.62 35.80 -4.32
C ALA A 826 19.41 37.03 -3.84
N PRO A 827 20.01 37.02 -2.62
CA PRO A 827 20.98 38.02 -2.21
C PRO A 827 22.44 37.51 -2.29
N THR A 828 23.30 38.35 -2.86
CA THR A 828 24.77 38.22 -2.91
C THR A 828 25.47 39.07 -1.85
N THR A 829 26.55 38.48 -1.30
CA THR A 829 27.83 39.07 -0.84
C THR A 829 27.89 40.06 0.34
N ALA A 830 28.70 39.72 1.34
CA ALA A 830 29.46 40.67 2.16
C ALA A 830 30.84 40.08 2.54
N THR A 831 31.91 40.87 2.35
CA THR A 831 33.31 40.62 2.73
C THR A 831 33.78 41.70 3.74
N PRO A 832 34.97 41.57 4.39
CA PRO A 832 35.14 41.65 5.85
C PRO A 832 35.80 42.95 6.35
N ILE A 833 35.99 43.14 7.69
CA ILE A 833 37.09 43.92 8.31
C ILE A 833 37.19 43.76 9.86
N LEU A 834 38.42 43.41 10.29
CA LEU A 834 39.28 43.74 11.47
C LEU A 834 38.86 43.68 12.96
N ALA A 835 39.83 43.14 13.72
CA ALA A 835 39.97 43.00 15.19
C ALA A 835 40.31 44.33 15.92
N PRO A 836 40.39 44.28 17.28
CA PRO A 836 41.72 44.47 17.88
C PRO A 836 42.04 43.60 19.13
N THR A 837 43.34 43.65 19.46
CA THR A 837 44.19 42.92 20.40
C THR A 837 44.05 43.25 21.90
N ASN A 838 44.44 42.31 22.79
CA ASN A 838 45.45 42.54 23.86
C ASN A 838 45.87 41.24 24.59
N LEU A 839 47.16 41.18 24.94
CA LEU A 839 47.94 40.14 25.67
C LEU A 839 48.53 40.80 26.95
N PRO A 840 49.00 40.06 28.00
CA PRO A 840 50.39 39.55 28.01
C PRO A 840 50.72 38.25 28.83
N THR A 841 51.70 37.47 28.30
CA THR A 841 52.85 36.68 28.88
C THR A 841 52.84 36.16 30.36
N ALA A 842 53.38 35.00 30.79
CA ALA A 842 54.67 34.31 30.50
C ALA A 842 54.76 32.84 31.05
N LEU A 843 55.77 32.07 30.58
CA LEU A 843 56.26 30.68 30.87
C LEU A 843 57.05 30.52 32.22
N PRO A 844 57.68 29.37 32.67
CA PRO A 844 57.99 28.07 32.03
C PRO A 844 57.95 26.74 32.87
N SER A 845 58.09 25.59 32.15
CA SER A 845 58.82 24.31 32.43
C SER A 845 58.67 23.48 33.72
N SER A 846 58.35 22.17 33.58
CA SER A 846 59.30 21.06 33.87
C SER A 846 58.76 19.66 33.44
N SER A 847 59.72 18.83 33.02
CA SER A 847 59.74 17.41 32.64
C SER A 847 59.20 16.44 33.73
N ALA A 848 58.85 15.16 33.51
CA ALA A 848 59.59 14.12 32.78
C ALA A 848 58.81 12.78 32.65
N THR A 849 59.21 11.98 31.63
CA THR A 849 59.31 10.48 31.53
C THR A 849 58.03 9.63 31.57
N THR A 850 57.79 8.59 30.75
CA THR A 850 58.57 7.72 29.82
C THR A 850 57.53 6.96 28.94
N GLN A 851 57.57 6.93 27.60
CA GLN A 851 58.20 5.91 26.71
C GLN A 851 57.97 4.43 27.14
N SER A 852 57.74 3.43 26.29
CA SER A 852 57.77 3.27 24.82
C SER A 852 57.41 1.80 24.46
N LEU A 853 56.65 1.63 23.38
CA LEU A 853 56.71 0.65 22.27
C LEU A 853 57.26 -0.80 22.45
N ARG A 854 56.57 -1.70 21.71
CA ARG A 854 56.91 -3.07 21.27
C ARG A 854 58.36 -3.22 20.75
N PRO A 855 58.89 -4.47 20.61
CA PRO A 855 58.89 -5.10 19.27
C PRO A 855 58.93 -6.67 19.17
N THR A 856 58.53 -7.16 17.99
CA THR A 856 59.04 -8.29 17.15
C THR A 856 59.07 -9.78 17.57
N THR A 857 58.29 -10.57 16.81
CA THR A 857 58.51 -11.88 16.10
C THR A 857 59.69 -12.81 16.44
N LEU A 858 59.40 -14.13 16.52
CA LEU A 858 60.10 -15.24 15.79
C LEU A 858 59.45 -16.65 16.04
N THR A 859 59.12 -17.33 14.92
CA THR A 859 59.22 -18.77 14.54
C THR A 859 58.78 -19.97 15.42
N SER A 860 57.90 -20.79 14.80
CA SER A 860 57.81 -22.26 14.68
C SER A 860 58.16 -23.21 15.84
N SER A 861 57.25 -24.15 16.17
CA SER A 861 57.34 -25.58 15.82
C SER A 861 56.32 -26.44 16.61
N ALA A 862 56.01 -27.60 16.04
CA ALA A 862 54.95 -28.54 16.37
C ALA A 862 55.00 -29.18 17.76
N PHE A 863 53.87 -29.72 18.25
CA PHE A 863 53.73 -31.14 18.67
C PHE A 863 52.27 -31.51 19.07
N SER A 864 51.74 -32.54 18.40
CA SER A 864 50.93 -33.67 18.90
C SER A 864 49.73 -33.42 19.84
N ALA A 865 48.49 -33.61 19.35
CA ALA A 865 47.68 -34.83 19.49
C ALA A 865 47.43 -35.29 20.95
N THR A 866 46.20 -35.18 21.43
CA THR A 866 45.19 -36.25 21.69
C THR A 866 44.26 -35.64 22.78
N LYS A 867 42.96 -35.93 22.99
CA LYS A 867 42.11 -37.10 22.78
C LYS A 867 40.66 -36.63 23.03
N LYS A 868 39.70 -37.28 22.39
CA LYS A 868 38.25 -37.22 22.62
C LYS A 868 37.87 -37.46 24.09
N LEU A 869 36.78 -36.83 24.56
CA LEU A 869 35.64 -37.48 25.26
C LEU A 869 34.56 -36.44 25.64
N HIS A 870 33.36 -36.62 25.09
CA HIS A 870 32.05 -36.21 25.64
C HIS A 870 31.51 -37.37 26.50
N PRO A 871 30.32 -37.28 27.17
CA PRO A 871 29.63 -36.17 27.85
C PRO A 871 29.16 -36.62 29.28
N ILE A 872 28.22 -35.89 29.91
CA ILE A 872 27.14 -36.33 30.86
C ILE A 872 27.08 -35.60 32.23
N PHE A 873 26.01 -34.81 32.36
CA PHE A 873 25.16 -34.46 33.53
C PHE A 873 25.76 -33.75 34.76
N TYR A 874 25.17 -32.60 35.14
CA TYR A 874 24.24 -32.55 36.26
C TYR A 874 23.35 -31.30 36.24
N LEU A 875 22.16 -31.49 36.81
CA LEU A 875 20.99 -30.64 36.87
C LEU A 875 21.05 -29.64 38.06
N ALA A 876 20.35 -28.51 37.90
CA ALA A 876 19.70 -27.68 38.92
C ALA A 876 20.56 -26.81 39.88
N MET A 877 20.30 -25.49 39.86
CA MET A 877 19.54 -24.83 40.93
C MET A 877 19.15 -23.39 40.56
N LEU A 878 17.90 -23.06 40.87
CA LEU A 878 17.34 -21.72 40.99
C LEU A 878 18.08 -20.90 42.06
N PHE A 879 18.26 -19.59 41.84
CA PHE A 879 17.53 -18.50 42.52
C PHE A 879 18.28 -17.15 42.46
N LEU A 880 17.54 -16.12 42.04
CA LEU A 880 17.49 -14.73 42.52
C LEU A 880 18.68 -13.75 42.35
N SER A 881 18.25 -12.54 41.94
CA SER A 881 18.78 -11.18 42.19
C SER A 881 19.97 -10.79 41.31
N TRP A 882 19.79 -9.97 40.26
CA TRP A 882 19.34 -8.57 40.23
C TRP A 882 18.93 -8.18 38.81
#